data_AF-A0A5M6CTK6-F1
#
_entry.id   AF-A0A5M6CTK6-F1
#
_cell.length_a   1.000
_cell.length_b   1.000
_cell.length_c   1.000
_cell.angle_alpha   90.00
_cell.angle_beta   90.00
_cell.angle_gamma   90.00
#
_symmetry.space_group_name_H-M   'P 1'
#
loop_
_entity.id
_entity.type
_entity.pdbx_description
1 polymer ?
#
loop_
_entity_poly.entity_id
_entity_poly.type
_entity_poly.pdbx_seq_one_letter_code
_entity_poly.pdbx_strand_id
1 'polypeptide(L)'
;MLRFAPQAVILSTVTVFVFAQVDCLAQNIPLVYDVEHTGSEFSDPTLADFDELPIVRPLPDPFAWSDGSGRSTEFEDWARRRSEIKAEIEKYGIGEKPPRPKDIAASFKDGTLEVKMTEKGETLTLTARVQLPDGDGPFPAVIGIGFGGGTGSLPRDIFTSRKIATIAFDFNQVMAHQQKRGNEPINRLYPERTHIGAYSAWPWGISRIIDGLELVEKDLPIDRHHLAVTGCSFAGKMALFAGALDERIALTIAQESGGGGAAAWRVSETLGNVETLGKTSRAWFTEEMFQFSAAVEKLPYDHHELMAMVAPRALLVLGNPDYEWLADESGYVSCRAAHEVWKTFGIGDRFGFSIVGGHQHCQLPESQRGEVESFVDKFLLDKKDADTNVTKHPFDLVEHEFWYDGWAKGKSTFPTLGSTDIETFTFEAESMDPGSDWEIKDDPKASGGKYITVKPGMESPQAVPEGSNGALTVPFTTTKNAKYYLHARVNCPTADDDSFWLKIDDEDFVAANGLGTNGWQWVKLTAAKLDPGKHTLVIKYRENGALLDKIGITTYPFGAEGLEAAHVAPALKDAVGKRFKIGVGISHQVIENPEDVALIRQHFQILTPENCMKPQGIHPGEEQWVYEQPDALAEFARANKLEMVGHCLVWAKDDRTDAWMMKEGDRPVSREKLLHRIKTHVETVVRRYADVVTQWDVVNEAIGDSDDGLLRDSIYSRTAGIDFIVTAFKAARANDPDALLIYNDYNGHKPDKRKKLIELLKQLKNAGAPVDAYGMQGHFERGDDSLTELRETFEELRKLNIKVVVSELDIDVVTRGRWWADDGKYRDELETFDPYKDGLPPDVEQQMVSQYVELFRLFDEYSDTIARVSFWNLHDGQSWLNEFPWKRVNHPLLFDRNRQPKPAFDAVYGFLSSRKQESRDIAHAAFPRNDANSREAHKQLLEKAKQGKIDVYFQGDSITRRWGATDYPKLLAHWNQTFHGWNAANFAWGGDSTHHILWRMRNGELDGVTPKVVCLQAGANNLPWQGPADSSHVADVVGGIQAIIAEFRSRFPDVPIVLTAMFPRDQNAALAETIEEINKHLKALSEADERIHWININQQLVDSDGRLLPAVSSDGIHLEKPGYQLWGDAIRSVLTRILGPPAQVDHAPPPTGNPGL
;
A
#
# COMPACT_ATOMS: atom_id res chain seq x y z
N MET A 1 -41.34 48.21 36.52
CA MET A 1 -41.75 47.65 35.20
C MET A 1 -41.49 48.74 34.16
N LEU A 2 -40.84 48.56 33.00
CA LEU A 2 -40.39 47.38 32.27
C LEU A 2 -39.44 47.84 31.10
N ARG A 3 -38.29 47.15 30.96
CA ARG A 3 -37.47 46.73 29.78
C ARG A 3 -37.38 47.57 28.49
N PHE A 4 -36.30 47.55 27.69
CA PHE A 4 -34.82 47.45 27.82
C PHE A 4 -34.28 47.52 26.37
N ALA A 5 -33.27 48.34 26.07
CA ALA A 5 -32.39 48.29 24.88
C ALA A 5 -31.11 49.12 25.15
N PRO A 6 -29.91 48.73 24.66
CA PRO A 6 -28.73 49.60 24.72
C PRO A 6 -27.96 49.77 23.39
N GLN A 7 -27.38 50.97 23.23
CA GLN A 7 -26.21 51.40 22.43
C GLN A 7 -25.75 52.72 23.10
N ALA A 8 -24.49 53.18 23.18
CA ALA A 8 -23.14 52.75 22.80
C ALA A 8 -22.15 53.65 23.59
N VAL A 9 -20.90 53.22 23.85
CA VAL A 9 -19.77 54.14 24.17
C VAL A 9 -18.43 53.53 23.69
N ILE A 10 -17.61 54.40 23.09
CA ILE A 10 -16.24 54.19 22.57
C ILE A 10 -15.22 54.58 23.65
N LEU A 11 -14.09 53.87 23.80
CA LEU A 11 -12.84 54.49 24.28
C LEU A 11 -11.59 53.71 23.80
N SER A 12 -10.59 54.47 23.35
CA SER A 12 -9.30 54.04 22.81
C SER A 12 -8.26 53.84 23.93
N THR A 13 -7.39 52.83 23.83
CA THR A 13 -6.26 52.62 24.75
C THR A 13 -4.95 52.48 23.98
N VAL A 14 -3.94 53.26 24.39
CA VAL A 14 -2.59 53.35 23.84
C VAL A 14 -1.70 52.24 24.41
N THR A 15 -0.97 51.57 23.52
CA THR A 15 -0.01 50.49 23.76
C THR A 15 1.26 50.99 24.46
N VAL A 16 1.66 50.34 25.57
CA VAL A 16 3.01 50.43 26.15
C VAL A 16 3.65 49.05 26.02
N PHE A 17 4.71 48.97 25.21
CA PHE A 17 5.55 47.78 25.04
C PHE A 17 6.35 47.52 26.33
N VAL A 18 6.07 46.40 27.00
CA VAL A 18 7.03 45.77 27.91
C VAL A 18 7.71 44.68 27.11
N PHE A 19 8.99 44.89 26.77
CA PHE A 19 9.88 43.83 26.32
C PHE A 19 10.08 42.85 27.49
N ALA A 20 9.28 41.78 27.53
CA ALA A 20 9.72 40.56 28.17
C ALA A 20 10.65 39.87 27.17
N GLN A 21 11.96 39.91 27.44
CA GLN A 21 12.87 38.93 26.87
C GLN A 21 12.35 37.56 27.34
N VAL A 22 11.71 36.83 26.43
CA VAL A 22 11.54 35.39 26.59
C VAL A 22 12.93 34.83 26.33
N ASP A 23 13.68 34.61 27.40
CA ASP A 23 14.82 33.70 27.34
C ASP A 23 14.27 32.36 26.83
N CYS A 24 14.69 32.00 25.62
CA CYS A 24 14.47 30.69 25.05
C CYS A 24 15.13 29.69 26.01
N LEU A 25 14.32 29.00 26.82
CA LEU A 25 14.80 27.91 27.66
C LEU A 25 15.30 26.81 26.71
N ALA A 26 16.62 26.69 26.56
CA ALA A 26 17.22 25.58 25.83
C ALA A 26 16.70 24.27 26.43
N GLN A 27 16.09 23.42 25.60
CA GLN A 27 15.64 22.08 25.99
C GLN A 27 16.84 21.32 26.58
N ASN A 28 16.67 20.72 27.76
CA ASN A 28 17.73 19.96 28.41
C ASN A 28 17.81 18.55 27.79
N ILE A 29 18.57 18.42 26.70
CA ILE A 29 18.67 17.17 25.93
C ILE A 29 19.77 16.25 26.52
N PRO A 30 19.42 15.06 27.04
CA PRO A 30 20.39 14.16 27.69
C PRO A 30 21.44 13.65 26.69
N LEU A 31 22.66 13.37 27.17
CA LEU A 31 23.68 12.69 26.36
C LEU A 31 23.37 11.20 26.22
N VAL A 32 22.85 10.56 27.27
CA VAL A 32 22.60 9.12 27.37
C VAL A 32 21.44 8.88 28.35
N TYR A 33 20.83 7.71 28.29
CA TYR A 33 19.72 7.32 29.17
C TYR A 33 20.11 6.17 30.10
N ASP A 34 19.38 6.03 31.20
CA ASP A 34 19.56 4.93 32.17
C ASP A 34 18.86 3.62 31.75
N VAL A 35 17.92 3.70 30.81
CA VAL A 35 17.09 2.60 30.34
C VAL A 35 17.44 2.21 28.91
N GLU A 36 17.23 0.94 28.55
CA GLU A 36 17.50 0.42 27.22
C GLU A 36 16.61 1.06 26.14
N HIS A 37 15.36 1.39 26.48
CA HIS A 37 14.35 1.94 25.56
C HIS A 37 13.39 2.89 26.29
N THR A 38 13.57 4.20 26.13
CA THR A 38 12.66 5.21 26.70
C THR A 38 11.28 5.22 26.07
N GLY A 39 11.12 4.67 24.86
CA GLY A 39 9.83 4.59 24.19
C GLY A 39 8.91 3.45 24.65
N SER A 40 9.28 2.70 25.69
CA SER A 40 8.58 1.47 26.13
C SER A 40 7.15 1.69 26.66
N GLU A 41 6.77 2.93 26.93
CA GLU A 41 5.41 3.31 27.35
C GLU A 41 4.46 3.59 26.17
N PHE A 42 4.99 3.82 24.97
CA PHE A 42 4.17 4.04 23.77
C PHE A 42 3.70 2.71 23.20
N SER A 43 2.48 2.71 22.66
CA SER A 43 1.97 1.55 21.93
C SER A 43 2.69 1.43 20.59
N ASP A 44 2.96 0.20 20.16
CA ASP A 44 3.53 -0.04 18.83
C ASP A 44 2.58 0.48 17.75
N PRO A 45 3.12 1.10 16.67
CA PRO A 45 2.29 1.55 15.56
C PRO A 45 1.63 0.36 14.85
N THR A 46 0.48 0.61 14.23
CA THR A 46 -0.06 -0.36 13.26
C THR A 46 0.75 -0.26 11.99
N LEU A 47 1.46 -1.33 11.65
CA LEU A 47 2.33 -1.40 10.50
C LEU A 47 1.65 -2.20 9.39
N ALA A 48 1.55 -1.63 8.19
CA ALA A 48 0.87 -2.22 7.04
C ALA A 48 1.60 -3.47 6.49
N ASP A 49 0.93 -4.34 5.75
CA ASP A 49 1.63 -5.44 5.07
C ASP A 49 2.23 -4.98 3.73
N PHE A 50 3.12 -5.79 3.14
CA PHE A 50 3.92 -5.38 1.97
C PHE A 50 3.11 -4.80 0.80
N ASP A 51 1.92 -5.34 0.58
CA ASP A 51 1.03 -4.92 -0.51
C ASP A 51 0.37 -3.56 -0.26
N GLU A 52 0.22 -3.17 1.00
CA GLU A 52 -0.39 -1.92 1.46
C GLU A 52 0.64 -0.79 1.61
N LEU A 53 1.93 -1.12 1.64
CA LEU A 53 2.99 -0.13 1.79
C LEU A 53 3.04 0.84 0.60
N PRO A 54 3.08 2.15 0.85
CA PRO A 54 3.20 3.15 -0.21
C PRO A 54 4.59 3.08 -0.86
N ILE A 55 4.68 3.57 -2.10
CA ILE A 55 5.96 3.76 -2.78
C ILE A 55 6.55 5.10 -2.35
N VAL A 56 7.68 5.05 -1.63
CA VAL A 56 8.49 6.21 -1.26
C VAL A 56 9.86 6.08 -1.92
N ARG A 57 10.06 6.81 -3.02
CA ARG A 57 11.31 6.80 -3.81
C ARG A 57 12.47 7.56 -3.15
N PRO A 58 12.31 8.79 -2.63
CA PRO A 58 13.34 9.42 -1.81
C PRO A 58 13.49 8.70 -0.46
N LEU A 59 14.43 9.15 0.38
CA LEU A 59 14.56 8.64 1.75
C LEU A 59 13.33 9.04 2.59
N PRO A 60 12.74 8.11 3.37
CA PRO A 60 11.62 8.39 4.28
C PRO A 60 11.89 9.55 5.25
N ASP A 61 10.83 10.24 5.68
CA ASP A 61 10.92 11.38 6.61
C ASP A 61 11.08 10.86 8.06
N PRO A 62 12.23 11.06 8.74
CA PRO A 62 12.45 10.57 10.10
C PRO A 62 11.50 11.20 11.13
N PHE A 63 10.81 12.29 10.77
CA PHE A 63 9.88 13.01 11.64
C PHE A 63 8.42 12.64 11.42
N ALA A 64 8.09 11.86 10.39
CA ALA A 64 6.72 11.47 10.06
C ALA A 64 6.23 10.33 10.96
N TRP A 65 4.95 10.38 11.34
CA TRP A 65 4.32 9.30 12.10
C TRP A 65 4.06 8.08 11.20
N SER A 66 4.28 6.87 11.72
CA SER A 66 4.09 5.63 10.93
C SER A 66 2.66 5.42 10.44
N ASP A 67 1.67 6.04 11.10
CA ASP A 67 0.26 5.97 10.75
C ASP A 67 -0.16 7.00 9.68
N GLY A 68 0.77 7.83 9.21
CA GLY A 68 0.51 8.87 8.22
C GLY A 68 -0.27 10.08 8.75
N SER A 69 -0.50 10.19 10.05
CA SER A 69 -1.28 11.29 10.66
C SER A 69 -0.58 12.66 10.64
N GLY A 70 0.70 12.72 10.24
CA GLY A 70 1.48 13.94 10.15
C GLY A 70 2.95 13.72 10.48
N ARG A 71 3.60 14.74 11.02
CA ARG A 71 5.01 14.71 11.47
C ARG A 71 5.24 15.62 12.69
N SER A 72 6.30 15.36 13.46
CA SER A 72 6.77 16.24 14.55
C SER A 72 8.28 16.39 14.58
N THR A 73 8.75 17.62 14.79
CA THR A 73 10.18 17.96 14.94
C THR A 73 10.55 18.31 16.39
N GLU A 74 9.62 18.17 17.33
CA GLU A 74 9.87 18.47 18.74
C GLU A 74 10.65 17.33 19.41
N PHE A 75 11.62 17.67 20.27
CA PHE A 75 12.43 16.65 20.96
C PHE A 75 11.60 15.78 21.92
N GLU A 76 10.55 16.34 22.54
CA GLU A 76 9.66 15.61 23.46
C GLU A 76 8.95 14.44 22.77
N ASP A 77 8.65 14.59 21.48
CA ASP A 77 8.01 13.58 20.64
C ASP A 77 9.01 12.52 20.11
N TRP A 78 10.31 12.80 20.22
CA TRP A 78 11.35 11.97 19.61
C TRP A 78 11.40 10.56 20.21
N ALA A 79 11.11 10.39 21.51
CA ALA A 79 11.07 9.06 22.13
C ALA A 79 9.98 8.16 21.53
N ARG A 80 8.81 8.74 21.23
CA ARG A 80 7.73 8.05 20.52
C ARG A 80 8.18 7.68 19.10
N ARG A 81 8.68 8.64 18.33
CA ARG A 81 9.09 8.38 16.94
C ARG A 81 10.22 7.35 16.85
N ARG A 82 11.21 7.38 17.74
CA ARG A 82 12.23 6.31 17.82
C ARG A 82 11.63 4.94 18.07
N SER A 83 10.58 4.84 18.89
CA SER A 83 9.86 3.57 19.11
C SER A 83 9.12 3.09 17.87
N GLU A 84 8.54 4.01 17.10
CA GLU A 84 7.90 3.69 15.82
C GLU A 84 8.91 3.19 14.77
N ILE A 85 10.05 3.89 14.60
CA ILE A 85 11.14 3.46 13.70
C ILE A 85 11.69 2.10 14.15
N LYS A 86 11.85 1.88 15.46
CA LYS A 86 12.26 0.58 16.01
C LYS A 86 11.30 -0.53 15.56
N ALA A 87 9.99 -0.31 15.68
CA ALA A 87 8.98 -1.27 15.29
C ALA A 87 9.02 -1.55 13.78
N GLU A 88 9.23 -0.53 12.94
CA GLU A 88 9.40 -0.68 11.48
C GLU A 88 10.62 -1.54 11.15
N ILE A 89 11.79 -1.24 11.74
CA ILE A 89 13.03 -2.01 11.55
C ILE A 89 12.88 -3.45 12.01
N GLU A 90 12.21 -3.68 13.15
CA GLU A 90 11.95 -5.02 13.66
C GLU A 90 10.95 -5.80 12.80
N LYS A 91 9.87 -5.18 12.32
CA LYS A 91 8.87 -5.85 11.47
C LYS A 91 9.42 -6.20 10.10
N TYR A 92 10.06 -5.25 9.42
CA TYR A 92 10.42 -5.41 8.00
C TYR A 92 11.88 -5.76 7.75
N GLY A 93 12.74 -5.69 8.77
CA GLY A 93 14.18 -5.90 8.62
C GLY A 93 14.74 -7.05 9.44
N ILE A 94 14.89 -6.85 10.74
CA ILE A 94 15.76 -7.67 11.61
C ILE A 94 15.01 -8.65 12.52
N GLY A 95 13.69 -8.54 12.64
CA GLY A 95 12.90 -9.29 13.60
C GLY A 95 12.98 -8.68 15.00
N GLU A 96 11.91 -8.84 15.78
CA GLU A 96 11.78 -8.26 17.12
C GLU A 96 12.94 -8.70 18.05
N LYS A 97 13.63 -7.70 18.62
CA LYS A 97 14.68 -7.87 19.62
C LYS A 97 14.02 -8.30 20.93
N PRO A 98 14.38 -9.46 21.51
CA PRO A 98 13.77 -9.90 22.76
C PRO A 98 13.97 -8.88 23.90
N PRO A 99 13.07 -8.81 24.89
CA PRO A 99 13.26 -7.91 26.02
C PRO A 99 14.40 -8.38 26.95
N ARG A 100 14.72 -7.57 27.96
CA ARG A 100 15.57 -7.97 29.10
C ARG A 100 14.92 -9.17 29.83
N PRO A 101 15.61 -10.31 29.99
CA PRO A 101 15.12 -11.46 30.75
C PRO A 101 14.78 -11.10 32.19
N LYS A 102 13.73 -11.72 32.75
CA LYS A 102 13.34 -11.46 34.15
C LYS A 102 14.33 -12.07 35.14
N ASP A 103 14.85 -13.25 34.83
CA ASP A 103 15.89 -13.92 35.61
C ASP A 103 17.24 -13.68 34.93
N ILE A 104 17.96 -12.67 35.45
CA ILE A 104 19.30 -12.30 35.01
C ILE A 104 20.18 -12.08 36.24
N ALA A 105 21.36 -12.68 36.23
CA ALA A 105 22.36 -12.55 37.26
C ALA A 105 23.73 -12.31 36.62
N ALA A 106 24.60 -11.57 37.30
CA ALA A 106 25.95 -11.35 36.83
C ALA A 106 26.98 -11.50 37.96
N SER A 107 28.21 -11.81 37.58
CA SER A 107 29.35 -11.84 38.48
C SER A 107 30.60 -11.38 37.74
N PHE A 108 31.52 -10.74 38.47
CA PHE A 108 32.80 -10.34 37.92
C PHE A 108 33.92 -11.03 38.69
N LYS A 109 34.78 -11.76 37.98
CA LYS A 109 35.90 -12.48 38.59
C LYS A 109 37.05 -12.63 37.60
N ASP A 110 38.28 -12.47 38.09
CA ASP A 110 39.51 -12.70 37.32
C ASP A 110 39.54 -11.95 35.97
N GLY A 111 39.00 -10.71 35.95
CA GLY A 111 38.93 -9.88 34.74
C GLY A 111 37.85 -10.28 33.73
N THR A 112 36.92 -11.15 34.11
CA THR A 112 35.83 -11.61 33.24
C THR A 112 34.48 -11.31 33.88
N LEU A 113 33.62 -10.60 33.14
CA LEU A 113 32.21 -10.43 33.44
C LEU A 113 31.46 -11.64 32.91
N GLU A 114 30.71 -12.33 33.78
CA GLU A 114 29.81 -13.42 33.42
C GLU A 114 28.38 -12.96 33.66
N VAL A 115 27.53 -13.03 32.64
CA VAL A 115 26.10 -12.70 32.70
C VAL A 115 25.30 -13.95 32.36
N LYS A 116 24.45 -14.39 33.29
CA LYS A 116 23.57 -15.55 33.14
C LYS A 116 22.14 -15.07 32.98
N MET A 117 21.49 -15.51 31.92
CA MET A 117 20.09 -15.26 31.66
C MET A 117 19.33 -16.58 31.62
N THR A 118 18.23 -16.65 32.36
CA THR A 118 17.38 -17.83 32.40
C THR A 118 15.97 -17.48 31.92
N GLU A 119 15.48 -18.24 30.94
CA GLU A 119 14.10 -18.14 30.45
C GLU A 119 13.54 -19.54 30.27
N LYS A 120 12.30 -19.77 30.72
CA LYS A 120 11.59 -21.06 30.62
C LYS A 120 12.40 -22.30 31.06
N GLY A 121 13.33 -22.13 32.01
CA GLY A 121 14.18 -23.20 32.55
C GLY A 121 15.48 -23.48 31.77
N GLU A 122 15.72 -22.77 30.66
CA GLU A 122 16.99 -22.78 29.93
C GLU A 122 17.86 -21.61 30.38
N THR A 123 19.17 -21.84 30.47
CA THR A 123 20.15 -20.80 30.82
C THR A 123 21.18 -20.62 29.71
N LEU A 124 21.37 -19.35 29.31
CA LEU A 124 22.45 -18.90 28.46
C LEU A 124 23.41 -18.04 29.28
N THR A 125 24.70 -18.29 29.14
CA THR A 125 25.76 -17.52 29.81
C THR A 125 26.57 -16.76 28.77
N LEU A 126 26.67 -15.45 28.93
CA LEU A 126 27.60 -14.61 28.17
C LEU A 126 28.79 -14.25 29.05
N THR A 127 29.97 -14.26 28.46
CA THR A 127 31.22 -13.85 29.10
C THR A 127 31.87 -12.72 28.30
N ALA A 128 32.37 -11.71 28.99
CA ALA A 128 33.08 -10.59 28.39
C ALA A 128 34.36 -10.31 29.19
N ARG A 129 35.49 -10.25 28.50
CA ARG A 129 36.76 -9.89 29.15
C ARG A 129 36.82 -8.38 29.33
N VAL A 130 37.05 -7.95 30.56
CA VAL A 130 37.16 -6.53 30.92
C VAL A 130 38.61 -6.23 31.30
N GLN A 131 39.19 -5.23 30.64
CA GLN A 131 40.49 -4.69 31.03
C GLN A 131 40.29 -3.31 31.65
N LEU A 132 40.62 -3.22 32.94
CA LEU A 132 40.57 -1.96 33.68
C LEU A 132 41.89 -1.19 33.54
N PRO A 133 41.83 0.15 33.47
CA PRO A 133 43.00 1.01 33.67
C PRO A 133 43.49 0.97 35.12
N ASP A 134 44.69 1.51 35.36
CA ASP A 134 45.19 1.72 36.72
C ASP A 134 44.41 2.86 37.42
N GLY A 135 43.96 2.60 38.65
CA GLY A 135 43.24 3.54 39.52
C GLY A 135 42.00 2.94 40.17
N ASP A 136 41.24 3.76 40.90
CA ASP A 136 40.07 3.31 41.67
C ASP A 136 38.73 3.37 40.88
N GLY A 137 38.70 4.02 39.71
CA GLY A 137 37.49 4.22 38.92
C GLY A 137 36.49 5.25 39.52
N PRO A 138 35.24 5.31 39.03
CA PRO A 138 34.72 4.55 37.91
C PRO A 138 35.38 4.95 36.59
N PHE A 139 35.46 4.01 35.64
CA PHE A 139 36.08 4.25 34.34
C PHE A 139 35.04 4.26 33.23
N PRO A 140 35.07 5.24 32.31
CA PRO A 140 34.41 5.10 31.01
C PRO A 140 34.84 3.80 30.34
N ALA A 141 34.01 3.23 29.47
CA ALA A 141 34.34 1.98 28.81
C ALA A 141 33.96 1.96 27.33
N VAL A 142 34.69 1.17 26.56
CA VAL A 142 34.34 0.80 25.19
C VAL A 142 34.06 -0.69 25.10
N ILE A 143 32.92 -1.04 24.52
CA ILE A 143 32.55 -2.39 24.13
C ILE A 143 33.00 -2.58 22.67
N GLY A 144 34.10 -3.32 22.50
CA GLY A 144 34.61 -3.66 21.18
C GLY A 144 34.11 -5.02 20.72
N ILE A 145 33.55 -5.05 19.51
CA ILE A 145 32.96 -6.23 18.89
C ILE A 145 34.01 -6.93 18.02
N GLY A 146 34.27 -8.20 18.28
CA GLY A 146 35.17 -9.01 17.45
C GLY A 146 36.66 -8.71 17.68
N PHE A 147 37.33 -8.10 16.69
CA PHE A 147 38.79 -7.93 16.68
C PHE A 147 39.30 -6.88 17.70
N GLY A 148 40.62 -6.82 17.89
CA GLY A 148 41.28 -5.76 18.68
C GLY A 148 41.33 -5.99 20.20
N GLY A 149 40.71 -7.07 20.70
CA GLY A 149 40.75 -7.44 22.12
C GLY A 149 40.04 -6.43 23.02
N GLY A 150 38.85 -5.98 22.57
CA GLY A 150 37.96 -5.08 23.30
C GLY A 150 37.75 -3.70 22.66
N THR A 151 38.28 -3.45 21.45
CA THR A 151 38.19 -2.13 20.77
C THR A 151 37.68 -2.18 19.34
N GLY A 152 37.10 -3.29 18.87
CA GLY A 152 36.35 -3.41 17.61
C GLY A 152 37.17 -3.43 16.31
N SER A 153 38.36 -2.82 16.34
CA SER A 153 39.43 -2.75 15.31
C SER A 153 40.28 -1.50 15.53
N LEU A 154 39.73 -0.51 16.24
CA LEU A 154 40.40 0.74 16.56
C LEU A 154 41.67 0.51 17.42
N PRO A 155 42.72 1.32 17.22
CA PRO A 155 43.95 1.24 18.00
C PRO A 155 43.68 1.34 19.51
N ARG A 156 44.15 0.35 20.26
CA ARG A 156 43.87 0.23 21.70
C ARG A 156 44.33 1.45 22.50
N ASP A 157 45.41 2.09 22.05
CA ASP A 157 46.02 3.24 22.72
C ASP A 157 45.13 4.48 22.68
N ILE A 158 44.17 4.59 21.76
CA ILE A 158 43.14 5.65 21.80
C ILE A 158 42.40 5.61 23.13
N PHE A 159 42.05 4.41 23.61
CA PHE A 159 41.28 4.20 24.83
C PHE A 159 42.16 4.05 26.06
N THR A 160 43.20 3.20 26.01
CA THR A 160 44.01 2.89 27.19
C THR A 160 44.84 4.08 27.68
N SER A 161 45.34 4.93 26.77
CA SER A 161 46.06 6.17 27.15
C SER A 161 45.15 7.18 27.85
N ARG A 162 43.84 7.09 27.62
CA ARG A 162 42.78 7.93 28.18
C ARG A 162 42.12 7.36 29.43
N LYS A 163 42.63 6.24 29.96
CA LYS A 163 42.05 5.49 31.08
C LYS A 163 40.60 5.06 30.84
N ILE A 164 40.32 4.60 29.63
CA ILE A 164 39.04 4.00 29.26
C ILE A 164 39.18 2.48 29.31
N ALA A 165 38.27 1.81 30.02
CA ALA A 165 38.23 0.36 30.10
C ALA A 165 37.82 -0.26 28.77
N THR A 166 38.34 -1.44 28.45
CA THR A 166 37.96 -2.17 27.23
C THR A 166 37.20 -3.44 27.57
N ILE A 167 36.05 -3.65 26.93
CA ILE A 167 35.16 -4.81 27.13
C ILE A 167 35.07 -5.56 25.81
N ALA A 168 35.50 -6.82 25.80
CA ALA A 168 35.45 -7.66 24.61
C ALA A 168 34.10 -8.40 24.51
N PHE A 169 33.32 -8.08 23.48
CA PHE A 169 32.08 -8.80 23.16
C PHE A 169 32.35 -9.87 22.09
N ASP A 170 32.06 -11.12 22.43
CA ASP A 170 32.09 -12.24 21.48
C ASP A 170 30.66 -12.61 21.08
N PHE A 171 30.31 -12.17 19.87
CA PHE A 171 28.99 -12.32 19.29
C PHE A 171 28.59 -13.79 19.08
N ASN A 172 29.54 -14.73 18.96
CA ASN A 172 29.24 -16.16 18.76
C ASN A 172 28.58 -16.80 19.98
N GLN A 173 28.69 -16.19 21.17
CA GLN A 173 27.96 -16.64 22.36
C GLN A 173 26.45 -16.39 22.24
N VAL A 174 26.01 -15.61 21.25
CA VAL A 174 24.60 -15.26 21.02
C VAL A 174 24.12 -15.83 19.69
N MET A 175 24.86 -15.54 18.62
CA MET A 175 24.56 -15.97 17.26
C MET A 175 25.83 -16.00 16.41
N ALA A 176 26.02 -17.04 15.60
CA ALA A 176 27.14 -17.16 14.67
C ALA A 176 27.04 -16.17 13.51
N HIS A 177 28.18 -15.78 12.93
CA HIS A 177 28.24 -14.95 11.72
C HIS A 177 27.49 -15.56 10.53
N GLN A 178 27.56 -16.89 10.38
CA GLN A 178 26.77 -17.66 9.42
C GLN A 178 25.74 -18.47 10.20
N GLN A 179 24.59 -17.87 10.44
CA GLN A 179 23.57 -18.48 11.30
C GLN A 179 22.99 -19.77 10.70
N LYS A 180 22.59 -20.66 11.59
CA LYS A 180 21.70 -21.79 11.33
C LYS A 180 20.39 -21.51 12.04
N ARG A 181 19.42 -20.94 11.29
CA ARG A 181 18.11 -20.52 11.80
C ARG A 181 17.50 -21.57 12.75
N GLY A 182 17.15 -21.11 13.96
CA GLY A 182 16.58 -21.94 15.02
C GLY A 182 17.57 -22.76 15.86
N ASN A 183 18.87 -22.72 15.56
CA ASN A 183 19.90 -23.50 16.25
C ASN A 183 21.06 -22.63 16.79
N GLU A 184 20.81 -21.35 17.00
CA GLU A 184 21.77 -20.42 17.59
C GLU A 184 21.67 -20.42 19.13
N PRO A 185 22.72 -20.03 19.87
CA PRO A 185 22.67 -20.00 21.33
C PRO A 185 21.46 -19.25 21.92
N ILE A 186 21.07 -18.13 21.31
CA ILE A 186 19.88 -17.36 21.71
C ILE A 186 18.56 -18.14 21.54
N ASN A 187 18.47 -19.08 20.59
CA ASN A 187 17.29 -19.90 20.38
C ASN A 187 17.05 -20.89 21.53
N ARG A 188 18.03 -21.14 22.39
CA ARG A 188 17.81 -21.91 23.63
C ARG A 188 16.87 -21.19 24.59
N LEU A 189 17.00 -19.87 24.69
CA LEU A 189 16.10 -19.06 25.52
C LEU A 189 14.77 -18.78 24.80
N TYR A 190 14.82 -18.57 23.48
CA TYR A 190 13.67 -18.21 22.65
C TYR A 190 13.51 -19.18 21.46
N PRO A 191 13.08 -20.44 21.71
CA PRO A 191 12.97 -21.46 20.67
C PRO A 191 11.92 -21.13 19.60
N GLU A 192 10.94 -20.28 19.93
CA GLU A 192 9.95 -19.78 18.98
C GLU A 192 10.50 -18.78 17.96
N ARG A 193 11.64 -18.13 18.24
CA ARG A 193 12.21 -17.07 17.38
C ARG A 193 13.17 -17.65 16.34
N THR A 194 12.72 -18.61 15.54
CA THR A 194 13.57 -19.32 14.55
C THR A 194 14.03 -18.43 13.39
N HIS A 195 13.31 -17.34 13.11
CA HIS A 195 13.57 -16.43 11.98
C HIS A 195 14.23 -15.10 12.37
N ILE A 196 14.62 -14.92 13.64
CA ILE A 196 15.28 -13.70 14.11
C ILE A 196 16.57 -13.41 13.31
N GLY A 197 16.77 -12.15 12.93
CA GLY A 197 17.98 -11.69 12.27
C GLY A 197 19.14 -11.50 13.26
N ALA A 198 20.37 -11.61 12.76
CA ALA A 198 21.57 -11.41 13.57
C ALA A 198 21.70 -9.97 14.10
N TYR A 199 21.24 -8.98 13.33
CA TYR A 199 21.19 -7.59 13.78
C TYR A 199 20.08 -7.28 14.79
N SER A 200 19.26 -8.27 15.15
CA SER A 200 18.38 -8.22 16.34
C SER A 200 19.04 -8.95 17.52
N ALA A 201 19.57 -10.15 17.29
CA ALA A 201 20.19 -10.98 18.32
C ALA A 201 21.51 -10.41 18.89
N TRP A 202 22.41 -9.88 18.06
CA TRP A 202 23.69 -9.38 18.54
C TRP A 202 23.58 -8.12 19.42
N PRO A 203 22.79 -7.08 19.03
CA PRO A 203 22.48 -5.97 19.93
C PRO A 203 21.84 -6.42 21.24
N TRP A 204 20.97 -7.45 21.21
CA TRP A 204 20.42 -8.04 22.42
C TRP A 204 21.53 -8.53 23.36
N GLY A 205 22.52 -9.26 22.84
CA GLY A 205 23.68 -9.70 23.60
C GLY A 205 24.49 -8.57 24.24
N ILE A 206 24.71 -7.48 23.50
CA ILE A 206 25.39 -6.28 24.01
C ILE A 206 24.57 -5.64 25.13
N SER A 207 23.24 -5.52 24.97
CA SER A 207 22.35 -5.05 26.03
C SER A 207 22.41 -5.90 27.29
N ARG A 208 22.58 -7.24 27.15
CA ARG A 208 22.78 -8.13 28.32
C ARG A 208 24.13 -7.93 28.99
N ILE A 209 25.20 -7.60 28.24
CA ILE A 209 26.49 -7.20 28.85
C ILE A 209 26.32 -5.92 29.67
N ILE A 210 25.57 -4.93 29.17
CA ILE A 210 25.29 -3.68 29.89
C ILE A 210 24.45 -3.94 31.15
N ASP A 211 23.45 -4.83 31.09
CA ASP A 211 22.71 -5.30 32.28
C ASP A 211 23.67 -5.96 33.29
N GLY A 212 24.64 -6.73 32.81
CA GLY A 212 25.67 -7.32 33.65
C GLY A 212 26.50 -6.27 34.40
N LEU A 213 26.95 -5.22 33.71
CA LEU A 213 27.69 -4.10 34.31
C LEU A 213 26.90 -3.41 35.42
N GLU A 214 25.59 -3.20 35.21
CA GLU A 214 24.67 -2.67 36.22
C GLU A 214 24.62 -3.57 37.48
N LEU A 215 24.49 -4.89 37.28
CA LEU A 215 24.35 -5.85 38.39
C LEU A 215 25.63 -6.03 39.21
N VAL A 216 26.81 -5.77 38.64
CA VAL A 216 28.11 -5.91 39.31
C VAL A 216 28.79 -4.57 39.63
N GLU A 217 28.05 -3.45 39.61
CA GLU A 217 28.60 -2.10 39.79
C GLU A 217 29.48 -1.94 41.05
N LYS A 218 29.23 -2.74 42.08
CA LYS A 218 30.00 -2.74 43.34
C LYS A 218 31.37 -3.42 43.22
N ASP A 219 31.50 -4.38 42.31
CA ASP A 219 32.69 -5.20 42.11
C ASP A 219 33.50 -4.75 40.86
N LEU A 220 32.85 -4.02 39.95
CA LEU A 220 33.40 -3.59 38.68
C LEU A 220 33.11 -2.09 38.47
N PRO A 221 34.09 -1.18 38.72
CA PRO A 221 33.87 0.25 38.72
C PRO A 221 33.86 0.83 37.29
N ILE A 222 32.80 0.55 36.52
CA ILE A 222 32.58 1.09 35.18
C ILE A 222 31.53 2.20 35.24
N ASP A 223 31.84 3.34 34.61
CA ASP A 223 30.89 4.43 34.43
C ASP A 223 29.95 4.12 33.28
N ARG A 224 28.71 3.75 33.62
CA ARG A 224 27.67 3.37 32.66
C ARG A 224 27.14 4.54 31.84
N HIS A 225 27.39 5.80 32.23
CA HIS A 225 26.98 6.98 31.47
C HIS A 225 27.99 7.35 30.37
N HIS A 226 29.17 6.72 30.41
CA HIS A 226 30.24 6.93 29.44
C HIS A 226 30.64 5.58 28.80
N LEU A 227 29.64 4.94 28.18
CA LEU A 227 29.82 3.71 27.41
C LEU A 227 29.87 3.99 25.92
N ALA A 228 30.89 3.44 25.25
CA ALA A 228 30.96 3.38 23.81
C ALA A 228 30.78 1.97 23.27
N VAL A 229 30.31 1.85 22.03
CA VAL A 229 30.32 0.60 21.27
C VAL A 229 31.02 0.81 19.93
N THR A 230 31.82 -0.17 19.52
CA THR A 230 32.52 -0.10 18.23
C THR A 230 32.82 -1.45 17.62
N GLY A 231 32.94 -1.48 16.30
CA GLY A 231 33.32 -2.61 15.48
C GLY A 231 33.55 -2.17 14.04
N CYS A 232 34.16 -3.04 13.24
CA CYS A 232 34.37 -2.82 11.82
C CYS A 232 33.58 -3.78 10.92
N SER A 233 33.16 -3.34 9.72
CA SER A 233 32.49 -4.17 8.72
C SER A 233 31.15 -4.70 9.25
N PHE A 234 30.90 -6.01 9.18
CA PHE A 234 29.71 -6.60 9.79
C PHE A 234 29.58 -6.29 11.29
N ALA A 235 30.70 -6.12 12.01
CA ALA A 235 30.72 -5.70 13.40
C ALA A 235 30.49 -4.18 13.56
N GLY A 236 30.80 -3.38 12.53
CA GLY A 236 30.43 -1.97 12.47
C GLY A 236 28.92 -1.79 12.30
N LYS A 237 28.29 -2.63 11.47
CA LYS A 237 26.82 -2.74 11.41
C LYS A 237 26.24 -3.09 12.79
N MET A 238 26.83 -4.10 13.45
CA MET A 238 26.42 -4.50 14.80
C MET A 238 26.55 -3.37 15.83
N ALA A 239 27.64 -2.60 15.80
CA ALA A 239 27.81 -1.43 16.66
C ALA A 239 26.72 -0.38 16.41
N LEU A 240 26.37 -0.13 15.14
CA LEU A 240 25.29 0.79 14.79
C LEU A 240 23.93 0.33 15.31
N PHE A 241 23.56 -0.94 15.09
CA PHE A 241 22.31 -1.50 15.63
C PHE A 241 22.30 -1.54 17.16
N ALA A 242 23.43 -1.80 17.81
CA ALA A 242 23.54 -1.73 19.27
C ALA A 242 23.30 -0.30 19.76
N GLY A 243 23.93 0.68 19.12
CA GLY A 243 23.69 2.10 19.36
C GLY A 243 22.20 2.44 19.20
N ALA A 244 21.57 2.07 18.09
CA ALA A 244 20.17 2.36 17.83
C ALA A 244 19.20 1.70 18.84
N LEU A 245 19.45 0.43 19.21
CA LEU A 245 18.52 -0.39 19.99
C LEU A 245 18.83 -0.44 21.50
N ASP A 246 19.84 0.28 21.98
CA ASP A 246 20.14 0.43 23.40
C ASP A 246 20.55 1.85 23.74
N GLU A 247 19.63 2.56 24.39
CA GLU A 247 19.75 3.97 24.73
C GLU A 247 20.76 4.29 25.85
N ARG A 248 21.38 3.26 26.44
CA ARG A 248 22.44 3.39 27.46
C ARG A 248 23.83 3.57 26.87
N ILE A 249 23.98 3.51 25.54
CA ILE A 249 25.26 3.69 24.86
C ILE A 249 25.43 5.17 24.50
N ALA A 250 26.38 5.85 25.13
CA ALA A 250 26.63 7.28 24.96
C ALA A 250 27.33 7.62 23.62
N LEU A 251 28.21 6.73 23.14
CA LEU A 251 28.96 6.92 21.89
C LEU A 251 28.95 5.65 21.02
N THR A 252 28.43 5.76 19.81
CA THR A 252 28.50 4.70 18.80
C THR A 252 29.55 5.03 17.76
N ILE A 253 30.52 4.14 17.52
CA ILE A 253 31.53 4.29 16.46
C ILE A 253 31.40 3.13 15.48
N ALA A 254 30.71 3.38 14.36
CA ALA A 254 30.47 2.41 13.30
C ALA A 254 31.57 2.53 12.23
N GLN A 255 32.58 1.66 12.28
CA GLN A 255 33.67 1.67 11.30
C GLN A 255 33.33 0.80 10.09
N GLU A 256 33.42 1.37 8.89
CA GLU A 256 33.35 0.68 7.59
C GLU A 256 32.14 -0.27 7.51
N SER A 257 30.98 0.17 8.02
CA SER A 257 29.80 -0.68 8.21
C SER A 257 29.11 -1.05 6.89
N GLY A 258 29.15 -0.15 5.91
CA GLY A 258 28.67 -0.34 4.55
C GLY A 258 27.16 -0.60 4.38
N GLY A 259 26.77 -1.30 3.30
CA GLY A 259 25.38 -1.68 3.00
C GLY A 259 24.79 -2.61 4.06
N GLY A 260 23.65 -2.28 4.67
CA GLY A 260 23.16 -2.95 5.87
C GLY A 260 23.71 -2.38 7.18
N GLY A 261 24.53 -1.33 7.10
CA GLY A 261 24.99 -0.48 8.19
C GLY A 261 24.61 0.97 7.93
N ALA A 262 25.57 1.84 7.67
CA ALA A 262 25.32 3.27 7.43
C ALA A 262 24.72 3.58 6.05
N ALA A 263 24.99 2.77 5.02
CA ALA A 263 24.49 3.01 3.67
C ALA A 263 22.99 2.72 3.55
N ALA A 264 22.25 3.62 2.91
CA ALA A 264 20.83 3.52 2.65
C ALA A 264 20.53 2.52 1.53
N TRP A 265 19.50 1.68 1.70
CA TRP A 265 19.11 0.68 0.72
C TRP A 265 18.71 1.32 -0.60
N ARG A 266 17.84 2.34 -0.58
CA ARG A 266 17.37 3.04 -1.79
C ARG A 266 18.50 3.60 -2.64
N VAL A 267 19.48 4.23 -1.99
CA VAL A 267 20.61 4.84 -2.69
C VAL A 267 21.54 3.76 -3.21
N SER A 268 21.79 2.69 -2.44
CA SER A 268 22.62 1.57 -2.87
C SER A 268 22.09 0.87 -4.12
N GLU A 269 20.76 0.77 -4.32
CA GLU A 269 20.17 0.23 -5.56
C GLU A 269 20.49 1.08 -6.81
N THR A 270 20.93 2.34 -6.65
CA THR A 270 21.38 3.21 -7.76
C THR A 270 22.88 3.10 -8.05
N LEU A 271 23.59 2.33 -7.24
CA LEU A 271 25.02 2.12 -7.32
C LEU A 271 25.31 0.77 -7.99
N GLY A 272 26.53 0.62 -8.53
CA GLY A 272 26.93 -0.55 -9.31
C GLY A 272 27.16 -1.80 -8.44
N ASN A 273 28.42 -2.19 -8.26
CA ASN A 273 28.75 -3.44 -7.59
C ASN A 273 28.89 -3.26 -6.07
N VAL A 274 27.84 -2.75 -5.43
CA VAL A 274 27.80 -2.49 -3.99
C VAL A 274 26.93 -3.49 -3.23
N GLU A 275 27.03 -3.52 -1.90
CA GLU A 275 26.11 -4.26 -1.03
C GLU A 275 24.71 -3.62 -1.03
N THR A 276 23.79 -4.15 -1.84
CA THR A 276 22.38 -3.75 -1.89
C THR A 276 21.48 -4.65 -1.04
N LEU A 277 20.17 -4.34 -0.92
CA LEU A 277 19.26 -5.14 -0.10
C LEU A 277 19.17 -6.57 -0.62
N GLY A 278 19.10 -6.74 -1.94
CA GLY A 278 19.08 -8.07 -2.56
C GLY A 278 20.41 -8.83 -2.49
N LYS A 279 21.53 -8.12 -2.27
CA LYS A 279 22.90 -8.67 -2.27
C LYS A 279 23.49 -8.89 -0.88
N THR A 280 22.87 -8.36 0.18
CA THR A 280 23.32 -8.58 1.56
C THR A 280 23.06 -10.01 2.03
N SER A 281 23.65 -10.40 3.17
CA SER A 281 23.52 -11.75 3.70
C SER A 281 22.14 -12.00 4.31
N ARG A 282 21.45 -13.04 3.82
CA ARG A 282 20.23 -13.59 4.43
C ARG A 282 20.44 -14.07 5.86
N ALA A 283 21.68 -14.33 6.27
CA ALA A 283 22.01 -14.72 7.63
C ALA A 283 21.93 -13.53 8.63
N TRP A 284 21.89 -12.28 8.19
CA TRP A 284 21.91 -11.14 9.11
C TRP A 284 20.54 -10.49 9.33
N PHE A 285 19.61 -10.69 8.39
CA PHE A 285 18.26 -10.13 8.40
C PHE A 285 17.19 -11.23 8.41
N THR A 286 15.92 -10.86 8.54
CA THR A 286 14.78 -11.79 8.36
C THR A 286 14.66 -12.23 6.90
N GLU A 287 14.02 -13.37 6.62
CA GLU A 287 13.80 -13.77 5.23
C GLU A 287 12.78 -12.85 4.55
N GLU A 288 11.82 -12.36 5.33
CA GLU A 288 10.75 -11.47 4.92
C GLU A 288 11.30 -10.16 4.37
N MET A 289 12.42 -9.62 4.89
CA MET A 289 13.06 -8.42 4.34
C MET A 289 13.38 -8.53 2.84
N PHE A 290 13.70 -9.72 2.34
CA PHE A 290 14.09 -9.89 0.94
C PHE A 290 12.93 -9.78 -0.05
N GLN A 291 11.68 -9.64 0.41
CA GLN A 291 10.56 -9.28 -0.47
C GLN A 291 10.74 -7.87 -1.07
N PHE A 292 11.52 -7.01 -0.42
CA PHE A 292 11.83 -5.65 -0.88
C PHE A 292 12.98 -5.59 -1.90
N SER A 293 13.64 -6.71 -2.26
CA SER A 293 14.84 -6.68 -3.11
C SER A 293 14.62 -6.16 -4.53
N ALA A 294 13.37 -6.15 -4.99
CA ALA A 294 12.96 -5.57 -6.27
C ALA A 294 11.93 -4.42 -6.10
N ALA A 295 11.76 -3.93 -4.88
CA ALA A 295 10.77 -2.92 -4.50
C ALA A 295 11.24 -2.15 -3.26
N VAL A 296 12.52 -1.73 -3.24
CA VAL A 296 13.15 -1.09 -2.08
C VAL A 296 12.40 0.18 -1.64
N GLU A 297 11.76 0.85 -2.59
CA GLU A 297 10.95 2.04 -2.39
C GLU A 297 9.71 1.80 -1.53
N LYS A 298 9.26 0.53 -1.37
CA LYS A 298 8.19 0.16 -0.45
C LYS A 298 8.64 -0.02 1.01
N LEU A 299 9.94 -0.13 1.28
CA LEU A 299 10.44 -0.32 2.64
C LEU A 299 10.13 0.95 3.47
N PRO A 300 9.32 0.91 4.53
CA PRO A 300 8.80 2.14 5.15
C PRO A 300 9.84 2.93 5.95
N TYR A 301 11.05 2.38 6.11
CA TYR A 301 12.21 3.04 6.69
C TYR A 301 13.42 2.95 5.74
N ASP A 302 14.48 3.68 6.07
CA ASP A 302 15.82 3.41 5.53
C ASP A 302 16.91 3.61 6.59
N HIS A 303 18.18 3.32 6.28
CA HIS A 303 19.24 3.27 7.28
C HIS A 303 19.70 4.64 7.82
N HIS A 304 19.26 5.75 7.22
CA HIS A 304 19.40 7.07 7.83
C HIS A 304 18.54 7.19 9.10
N GLU A 305 17.38 6.53 9.14
CA GLU A 305 16.53 6.44 10.34
C GLU A 305 17.11 5.50 11.40
N LEU A 306 17.74 4.39 10.99
CA LEU A 306 18.52 3.54 11.91
C LEU A 306 19.62 4.36 12.60
N MET A 307 20.35 5.18 11.85
CA MET A 307 21.32 6.12 12.44
C MET A 307 20.63 7.12 13.34
N ALA A 308 19.54 7.75 12.89
CA ALA A 308 18.79 8.74 13.66
C ALA A 308 18.35 8.21 15.04
N MET A 309 17.98 6.93 15.17
CA MET A 309 17.64 6.32 16.47
C MET A 309 18.74 6.45 17.54
N VAL A 310 19.99 6.69 17.16
CA VAL A 310 21.06 7.00 18.12
C VAL A 310 20.82 8.37 18.79
N ALA A 311 20.25 9.35 18.09
CA ALA A 311 19.97 10.68 18.62
C ALA A 311 19.09 10.59 19.89
N PRO A 312 19.41 11.35 20.96
CA PRO A 312 20.40 12.44 21.01
C PRO A 312 21.83 12.01 21.34
N ARG A 313 22.13 10.70 21.45
CA ARG A 313 23.48 10.21 21.78
C ARG A 313 24.46 10.47 20.64
N ALA A 314 25.75 10.29 20.91
CA ALA A 314 26.78 10.56 19.93
C ALA A 314 26.98 9.39 18.96
N LEU A 315 27.16 9.71 17.68
CA LEU A 315 27.44 8.75 16.62
C LEU A 315 28.56 9.26 15.70
N LEU A 316 29.59 8.44 15.52
CA LEU A 316 30.66 8.63 14.54
C LEU A 316 30.63 7.48 13.53
N VAL A 317 30.50 7.82 12.25
CA VAL A 317 30.56 6.87 11.14
C VAL A 317 31.90 7.02 10.41
N LEU A 318 32.63 5.91 10.24
CA LEU A 318 33.86 5.89 9.45
C LEU A 318 33.64 5.07 8.18
N GLY A 319 34.11 5.53 7.03
CA GLY A 319 34.02 4.84 5.74
C GLY A 319 35.38 4.73 5.04
N ASN A 320 35.45 3.86 4.03
CA ASN A 320 36.62 3.61 3.21
C ASN A 320 36.21 3.39 1.73
N PRO A 321 36.26 4.46 0.89
CA PRO A 321 35.80 4.43 -0.49
C PRO A 321 36.66 3.56 -1.42
N ASP A 322 37.81 3.05 -0.96
CA ASP A 322 38.62 2.08 -1.73
C ASP A 322 37.91 0.72 -1.87
N TYR A 323 36.91 0.44 -1.02
CA TYR A 323 36.12 -0.77 -1.04
C TYR A 323 34.70 -0.49 -1.54
N GLU A 324 34.49 -0.61 -2.86
CA GLU A 324 33.20 -0.35 -3.52
C GLU A 324 32.01 -1.04 -2.83
N TRP A 325 32.21 -2.27 -2.35
CA TRP A 325 31.19 -3.07 -1.67
C TRP A 325 30.55 -2.35 -0.45
N LEU A 326 31.28 -1.45 0.21
CA LEU A 326 30.77 -0.68 1.35
C LEU A 326 29.68 0.33 0.95
N ALA A 327 29.52 0.67 -0.33
CA ALA A 327 28.54 1.64 -0.78
C ALA A 327 28.72 3.02 -0.10
N ASP A 328 29.94 3.48 0.12
CA ASP A 328 30.21 4.71 0.89
C ASP A 328 29.61 5.98 0.28
N GLU A 329 29.36 6.03 -1.04
CA GLU A 329 28.57 7.09 -1.67
C GLU A 329 27.13 7.12 -1.10
N SER A 330 26.51 5.94 -0.93
CA SER A 330 25.21 5.78 -0.25
C SER A 330 25.32 6.11 1.24
N GLY A 331 26.40 5.65 1.90
CA GLY A 331 26.72 6.01 3.28
C GLY A 331 26.79 7.52 3.51
N TYR A 332 27.40 8.26 2.59
CA TYR A 332 27.45 9.72 2.62
C TYR A 332 26.06 10.35 2.55
N VAL A 333 25.22 9.95 1.58
CA VAL A 333 23.84 10.47 1.47
C VAL A 333 23.04 10.21 2.75
N SER A 334 23.13 8.98 3.27
CA SER A 334 22.46 8.55 4.49
C SER A 334 22.94 9.33 5.73
N CYS A 335 24.26 9.55 5.87
CA CYS A 335 24.82 10.37 6.93
C CYS A 335 24.31 11.81 6.85
N ARG A 336 24.27 12.41 5.66
CA ARG A 336 23.77 13.77 5.47
C ARG A 336 22.30 13.90 5.87
N ALA A 337 21.46 12.94 5.50
CA ALA A 337 20.06 12.88 5.89
C ALA A 337 19.90 12.71 7.41
N ALA A 338 20.60 11.76 8.02
CA ALA A 338 20.55 11.50 9.46
C ALA A 338 21.00 12.72 10.29
N HIS A 339 22.03 13.45 9.82
CA HIS A 339 22.56 14.64 10.52
C HIS A 339 21.49 15.72 10.73
N GLU A 340 20.51 15.83 9.84
CA GLU A 340 19.41 16.80 9.96
C GLU A 340 18.59 16.57 11.24
N VAL A 341 18.50 15.35 11.76
CA VAL A 341 17.84 15.05 13.04
C VAL A 341 18.58 15.71 14.21
N TRP A 342 19.90 15.54 14.30
CA TRP A 342 20.71 16.20 15.33
C TRP A 342 20.71 17.72 15.19
N LYS A 343 20.76 18.25 13.97
CA LYS A 343 20.68 19.70 13.72
C LYS A 343 19.34 20.28 14.16
N THR A 344 18.24 19.57 13.88
CA THR A 344 16.88 19.96 14.29
C THR A 344 16.79 20.10 15.81
N PHE A 345 17.43 19.19 16.56
CA PHE A 345 17.49 19.23 18.02
C PHE A 345 18.59 20.16 18.58
N GLY A 346 19.30 20.91 17.74
CA GLY A 346 20.36 21.84 18.19
C GLY A 346 21.61 21.16 18.76
N ILE A 347 21.82 19.88 18.47
CA ILE A 347 22.93 19.04 18.95
C ILE A 347 23.74 18.44 17.78
N GLY A 348 23.87 19.22 16.70
CA GLY A 348 24.53 18.81 15.46
C GLY A 348 25.96 18.29 15.64
N ASP A 349 26.66 18.73 16.69
CA ASP A 349 28.02 18.32 17.03
C ASP A 349 28.14 16.92 17.64
N ARG A 350 27.01 16.24 17.93
CA ARG A 350 27.00 14.84 18.40
C ARG A 350 26.99 13.81 17.27
N PHE A 351 26.78 14.23 16.03
CA PHE A 351 26.89 13.35 14.86
C PHE A 351 28.01 13.81 13.94
N GLY A 352 28.85 12.86 13.53
CA GLY A 352 29.92 13.11 12.57
C GLY A 352 30.19 11.89 11.70
N PHE A 353 30.75 12.14 10.52
CA PHE A 353 31.17 11.09 9.61
C PHE A 353 32.48 11.45 8.90
N SER A 354 33.30 10.43 8.67
CA SER A 354 34.57 10.57 7.98
C SER A 354 34.80 9.39 7.05
N ILE A 355 34.84 9.65 5.75
CA ILE A 355 34.96 8.64 4.72
C ILE A 355 36.21 8.97 3.92
N VAL A 356 37.29 8.21 4.12
CA VAL A 356 38.58 8.45 3.45
C VAL A 356 39.22 7.14 3.02
N GLY A 357 39.91 7.14 1.88
CA GLY A 357 40.61 5.96 1.37
C GLY A 357 42.09 5.94 1.73
N GLY A 358 42.85 5.10 1.05
CA GLY A 358 44.30 4.98 1.18
C GLY A 358 44.77 4.08 2.32
N HIS A 359 43.91 3.17 2.80
CA HIS A 359 44.24 2.24 3.88
C HIS A 359 43.54 0.90 3.74
N GLN A 360 44.05 -0.12 4.42
CA GLN A 360 43.44 -1.45 4.41
C GLN A 360 42.09 -1.46 5.13
N HIS A 361 41.21 -2.39 4.73
CA HIS A 361 39.93 -2.63 5.38
C HIS A 361 40.09 -2.83 6.89
N CYS A 362 39.25 -2.19 7.69
CA CYS A 362 39.28 -2.19 9.15
C CYS A 362 40.53 -1.60 9.82
N GLN A 363 41.38 -0.91 9.07
CA GLN A 363 42.50 -0.17 9.64
C GLN A 363 42.09 1.28 9.87
N LEU A 364 42.27 1.82 11.08
CA LEU A 364 42.14 3.27 11.28
C LEU A 364 43.38 3.99 10.73
N PRO A 365 43.27 4.83 9.68
CA PRO A 365 44.39 5.61 9.18
C PRO A 365 44.68 6.81 10.09
N GLU A 366 45.91 7.33 10.02
CA GLU A 366 46.31 8.53 10.77
C GLU A 366 45.44 9.76 10.41
N SER A 367 44.94 9.84 9.17
CA SER A 367 44.08 10.92 8.68
C SER A 367 42.70 10.99 9.36
N GLN A 368 42.20 9.87 9.91
CA GLN A 368 40.93 9.79 10.66
C GLN A 368 41.13 9.73 12.17
N ARG A 369 42.35 9.44 12.63
CA ARG A 369 42.63 9.20 14.05
C ARG A 369 42.17 10.35 14.95
N GLY A 370 42.45 11.59 14.55
CA GLY A 370 42.06 12.78 15.32
C GLY A 370 40.54 12.90 15.53
N GLU A 371 39.73 12.42 14.59
CA GLU A 371 38.26 12.49 14.68
C GLU A 371 37.72 11.52 15.73
N VAL A 372 38.24 10.28 15.72
CA VAL A 372 37.92 9.26 16.72
C VAL A 372 38.32 9.76 18.11
N GLU A 373 39.53 10.32 18.23
CA GLU A 373 40.02 10.87 19.48
C GLU A 373 39.17 12.03 20.01
N SER A 374 38.71 12.94 19.13
CA SER A 374 37.82 14.05 19.52
C SER A 374 36.47 13.55 20.04
N PHE A 375 35.84 12.57 19.38
CA PHE A 375 34.57 12.00 19.84
C PHE A 375 34.72 11.27 21.17
N VAL A 376 35.79 10.48 21.33
CA VAL A 376 36.13 9.82 22.60
C VAL A 376 36.35 10.86 23.70
N ASP A 377 37.14 11.89 23.43
CA ASP A 377 37.43 12.95 24.39
C ASP A 377 36.17 13.71 24.82
N LYS A 378 35.28 14.03 23.89
CA LYS A 378 34.07 14.79 24.19
C LYS A 378 33.01 13.98 24.92
N PHE A 379 32.74 12.76 24.45
CA PHE A 379 31.56 12.00 24.87
C PHE A 379 31.85 10.89 25.87
N LEU A 380 33.13 10.57 26.14
CA LEU A 380 33.50 9.63 27.20
C LEU A 380 34.29 10.30 28.33
N LEU A 381 34.85 11.50 28.12
CA LEU A 381 35.68 12.21 29.10
C LEU A 381 35.20 13.65 29.39
N ASP A 382 34.03 14.04 28.90
CA ASP A 382 33.44 15.37 29.09
C ASP A 382 34.32 16.57 28.66
N LYS A 383 35.25 16.38 27.73
CA LYS A 383 36.08 17.47 27.19
C LYS A 383 35.27 18.30 26.19
N LYS A 384 34.50 19.26 26.71
CA LYS A 384 33.52 20.07 25.96
C LYS A 384 34.10 20.86 24.78
N ASP A 385 35.39 21.15 24.80
CA ASP A 385 36.13 21.91 23.78
C ASP A 385 36.67 21.07 22.63
N ALA A 386 36.56 19.73 22.70
CA ALA A 386 36.93 18.86 21.58
C ALA A 386 36.02 19.12 20.36
N ASP A 387 36.64 19.29 19.19
CA ASP A 387 35.91 19.55 17.94
C ASP A 387 35.42 18.24 17.32
N THR A 388 34.10 18.09 17.29
CA THR A 388 33.38 16.92 16.77
C THR A 388 32.56 17.24 15.53
N ASN A 389 32.72 18.44 14.94
CA ASN A 389 32.08 18.80 13.66
C ASN A 389 32.83 18.14 12.48
N VAL A 390 32.64 16.84 12.32
CA VAL A 390 33.35 16.02 11.34
C VAL A 390 32.43 15.64 10.19
N THR A 391 32.73 16.10 8.98
CA THR A 391 32.01 15.76 7.74
C THR A 391 32.99 15.55 6.59
N LYS A 392 33.91 14.59 6.69
CA LYS A 392 34.92 14.32 5.65
C LYS A 392 34.41 13.28 4.65
N HIS A 393 34.56 13.54 3.36
CA HIS A 393 34.18 12.62 2.28
C HIS A 393 34.84 13.01 0.95
N PRO A 394 34.94 12.08 -0.03
CA PRO A 394 35.36 12.39 -1.40
C PRO A 394 34.19 12.73 -2.36
N PHE A 395 32.94 12.71 -1.88
CA PHE A 395 31.72 12.71 -2.70
C PHE A 395 31.18 14.10 -3.08
N ASP A 396 32.02 15.03 -3.49
CA ASP A 396 31.62 16.43 -3.78
C ASP A 396 30.61 16.57 -4.93
N LEU A 397 30.51 15.55 -5.78
CA LEU A 397 29.60 15.52 -6.94
C LEU A 397 28.31 14.75 -6.69
N VAL A 398 28.12 14.22 -5.48
CA VAL A 398 26.92 13.47 -5.13
C VAL A 398 25.85 14.46 -4.69
N GLU A 399 24.80 14.56 -5.50
CA GLU A 399 23.61 15.37 -5.24
C GLU A 399 22.76 14.72 -4.13
N HIS A 400 23.28 14.73 -2.91
CA HIS A 400 22.65 14.05 -1.78
C HIS A 400 21.31 14.67 -1.38
N GLU A 401 21.12 15.98 -1.60
CA GLU A 401 19.98 16.73 -1.06
C GLU A 401 18.64 16.27 -1.63
N PHE A 402 18.56 15.96 -2.93
CA PHE A 402 17.28 15.57 -3.55
C PHE A 402 16.69 14.30 -2.92
N TRP A 403 17.51 13.49 -2.26
CA TRP A 403 17.06 12.29 -1.55
C TRP A 403 16.25 12.60 -0.29
N TYR A 404 16.34 13.81 0.26
CA TYR A 404 15.72 14.15 1.54
C TYR A 404 15.22 15.60 1.69
N ASP A 405 15.41 16.46 0.69
CA ASP A 405 14.99 17.87 0.71
C ASP A 405 13.47 18.05 0.77
N GLY A 406 12.70 17.06 0.30
CA GLY A 406 11.24 17.01 0.46
C GLY A 406 10.83 17.27 1.91
N TRP A 407 11.44 16.58 2.87
CA TRP A 407 11.12 16.73 4.29
C TRP A 407 12.08 17.66 5.05
N ALA A 408 13.31 17.87 4.58
CA ALA A 408 14.25 18.79 5.23
C ALA A 408 14.04 20.26 4.84
N LYS A 409 13.57 20.54 3.62
CA LYS A 409 13.37 21.89 3.07
C LYS A 409 11.91 22.18 2.68
N GLY A 410 11.02 21.18 2.75
CA GLY A 410 9.60 21.31 2.42
C GLY A 410 9.28 21.28 0.92
N LYS A 411 10.29 21.09 0.05
CA LYS A 411 10.11 20.92 -1.40
C LYS A 411 11.13 19.93 -1.92
N SER A 412 10.64 18.85 -2.53
CA SER A 412 11.48 17.83 -3.14
C SER A 412 12.04 18.29 -4.48
N THR A 413 13.34 18.10 -4.69
CA THR A 413 13.98 18.17 -6.02
C THR A 413 14.29 16.79 -6.60
N PHE A 414 13.81 15.72 -5.95
CA PHE A 414 13.95 14.36 -6.45
C PHE A 414 13.38 14.23 -7.88
N PRO A 415 14.16 13.76 -8.87
CA PRO A 415 13.69 13.62 -10.24
C PRO A 415 12.59 12.56 -10.34
N THR A 416 11.37 12.97 -10.69
CA THR A 416 10.21 12.09 -10.85
C THR A 416 9.95 11.76 -12.32
N LEU A 417 9.58 10.52 -12.58
CA LEU A 417 9.21 10.02 -13.92
C LEU A 417 8.06 10.86 -14.50
N GLY A 418 8.22 11.38 -15.70
CA GLY A 418 7.24 12.27 -16.35
C GLY A 418 7.44 13.77 -16.08
N SER A 419 8.37 14.17 -15.21
CA SER A 419 8.72 15.59 -15.04
C SER A 419 9.70 16.07 -16.13
N THR A 420 9.71 17.38 -16.39
CA THR A 420 10.71 18.04 -17.25
C THR A 420 12.13 17.99 -16.67
N ASP A 421 12.30 17.50 -15.44
CA ASP A 421 13.56 17.52 -14.70
C ASP A 421 14.46 16.31 -15.03
N ILE A 422 13.93 15.28 -15.69
CA ILE A 422 14.71 14.16 -16.23
C ILE A 422 15.12 14.44 -17.68
N GLU A 423 16.40 14.26 -17.99
CA GLU A 423 16.90 14.23 -19.37
C GLU A 423 17.41 12.82 -19.67
N THR A 424 16.94 12.23 -20.77
CA THR A 424 17.22 10.83 -21.12
C THR A 424 17.50 10.70 -22.61
N PHE A 425 18.51 9.89 -22.94
CA PHE A 425 18.89 9.49 -24.29
C PHE A 425 18.99 7.98 -24.36
N THR A 426 18.44 7.37 -25.41
CA THR A 426 18.48 5.92 -25.59
C THR A 426 18.88 5.59 -27.02
N PHE A 427 19.80 4.63 -27.16
CA PHE A 427 20.42 4.25 -28.42
C PHE A 427 20.43 2.72 -28.56
N GLU A 428 19.93 2.19 -29.67
CA GLU A 428 20.14 0.78 -30.03
C GLU A 428 21.59 0.61 -30.49
N ALA A 429 22.34 -0.31 -29.90
CA ALA A 429 23.79 -0.41 -30.10
C ALA A 429 24.14 -0.76 -31.54
N GLU A 430 23.32 -1.60 -32.19
CA GLU A 430 23.47 -1.99 -33.59
C GLU A 430 23.10 -0.87 -34.58
N SER A 431 22.39 0.17 -34.12
CA SER A 431 22.02 1.32 -34.94
C SER A 431 23.04 2.47 -34.87
N MET A 432 24.08 2.34 -34.04
CA MET A 432 25.18 3.29 -33.96
C MET A 432 26.24 3.00 -35.03
N ASP A 433 27.47 3.51 -34.86
CA ASP A 433 28.61 3.21 -35.74
C ASP A 433 29.56 2.20 -35.04
N PRO A 434 29.22 0.90 -35.01
CA PRO A 434 30.11 -0.13 -34.48
C PRO A 434 31.27 -0.35 -35.47
N GLY A 435 32.49 -0.25 -34.97
CA GLY A 435 33.69 -0.54 -35.75
C GLY A 435 33.73 -2.00 -36.25
N SER A 436 34.61 -2.25 -37.21
CA SER A 436 34.62 -3.51 -37.96
C SER A 436 34.94 -4.79 -37.15
N ASP A 437 35.33 -4.70 -35.88
CA ASP A 437 35.55 -5.84 -35.00
C ASP A 437 34.24 -6.39 -34.39
N TRP A 438 33.17 -5.58 -34.39
CA TRP A 438 31.84 -5.98 -33.95
C TRP A 438 31.05 -6.71 -35.05
N GLU A 439 30.13 -7.57 -34.65
CA GLU A 439 29.14 -8.20 -35.50
C GLU A 439 27.73 -8.04 -34.91
N ILE A 440 26.73 -7.85 -35.76
CA ILE A 440 25.32 -7.75 -35.38
C ILE A 440 24.71 -9.16 -35.43
N LYS A 441 23.98 -9.54 -34.39
CA LYS A 441 23.26 -10.81 -34.27
C LYS A 441 21.78 -10.57 -33.95
N ASP A 442 20.96 -11.56 -34.28
CA ASP A 442 19.53 -11.54 -33.99
C ASP A 442 19.23 -12.30 -32.68
N ASP A 443 18.42 -11.70 -31.81
CA ASP A 443 17.79 -12.36 -30.67
C ASP A 443 16.42 -11.70 -30.45
N PRO A 444 15.29 -12.44 -30.54
CA PRO A 444 13.96 -11.87 -30.36
C PRO A 444 13.71 -11.28 -28.96
N LYS A 445 14.59 -11.54 -27.97
CA LYS A 445 14.53 -10.95 -26.63
C LYS A 445 15.35 -9.65 -26.49
N ALA A 446 16.21 -9.35 -27.45
CA ALA A 446 16.93 -8.08 -27.54
C ALA A 446 15.98 -6.95 -28.00
N SER A 447 16.29 -5.71 -27.69
CA SER A 447 15.52 -4.55 -28.13
C SER A 447 15.65 -4.45 -29.65
N GLY A 448 14.54 -4.19 -30.35
CA GLY A 448 14.54 -4.24 -31.81
C GLY A 448 14.85 -5.62 -32.43
N GLY A 449 15.02 -6.67 -31.63
CA GLY A 449 15.33 -8.04 -32.05
C GLY A 449 16.80 -8.29 -32.41
N LYS A 450 17.71 -7.35 -32.14
CA LYS A 450 19.12 -7.40 -32.55
C LYS A 450 20.05 -6.91 -31.44
N TYR A 451 21.31 -7.30 -31.51
CA TYR A 451 22.36 -6.86 -30.60
C TYR A 451 23.72 -6.93 -31.28
N ILE A 452 24.75 -6.36 -30.65
CA ILE A 452 26.15 -6.46 -31.09
C ILE A 452 27.01 -7.30 -30.14
N THR A 453 27.99 -7.97 -30.72
CA THR A 453 29.06 -8.68 -29.99
C THR A 453 30.36 -8.57 -30.77
N VAL A 454 31.51 -8.68 -30.13
CA VAL A 454 32.78 -8.75 -30.86
C VAL A 454 32.89 -10.09 -31.60
N LYS A 455 33.60 -10.12 -32.71
CA LYS A 455 33.84 -11.34 -33.49
C LYS A 455 34.58 -12.41 -32.68
N PRO A 456 34.32 -13.70 -32.92
CA PRO A 456 34.96 -14.79 -32.19
C PRO A 456 36.49 -14.70 -32.16
N GLY A 457 37.08 -14.87 -30.97
CA GLY A 457 38.53 -14.86 -30.76
C GLY A 457 39.17 -13.48 -30.54
N MET A 458 38.36 -12.41 -30.43
CA MET A 458 38.85 -11.06 -30.12
C MET A 458 38.56 -10.69 -28.66
N GLU A 459 39.61 -10.60 -27.84
CA GLU A 459 39.54 -10.15 -26.43
C GLU A 459 40.71 -9.18 -26.13
N SER A 460 40.52 -8.27 -25.18
CA SER A 460 41.55 -7.31 -24.74
C SER A 460 41.42 -6.94 -23.26
N PRO A 461 41.58 -7.90 -22.33
CA PRO A 461 41.36 -7.67 -20.90
C PRO A 461 42.42 -6.79 -20.23
N GLN A 462 43.61 -6.67 -20.81
CA GLN A 462 44.77 -5.99 -20.19
C GLN A 462 45.04 -4.59 -20.73
N ALA A 463 44.49 -4.24 -21.90
CA ALA A 463 44.72 -2.97 -22.56
C ALA A 463 43.54 -2.60 -23.47
N VAL A 464 43.37 -1.31 -23.74
CA VAL A 464 42.32 -0.83 -24.64
C VAL A 464 42.70 -1.17 -26.09
N PRO A 465 41.80 -1.76 -26.90
CA PRO A 465 42.07 -2.03 -28.32
C PRO A 465 42.51 -0.76 -29.08
N GLU A 466 43.56 -0.85 -29.90
CA GLU A 466 44.04 0.28 -30.71
C GLU A 466 43.11 0.59 -31.90
N GLY A 467 43.12 1.84 -32.36
CA GLY A 467 42.34 2.28 -33.53
C GLY A 467 40.82 2.35 -33.29
N SER A 468 40.06 2.48 -34.38
CA SER A 468 38.60 2.63 -34.36
C SER A 468 37.84 1.33 -34.63
N ASN A 469 38.51 0.25 -35.02
CA ASN A 469 37.84 -1.00 -35.40
C ASN A 469 37.09 -1.64 -34.23
N GLY A 470 37.62 -1.53 -33.01
CA GLY A 470 36.98 -2.03 -31.80
C GLY A 470 35.99 -1.06 -31.16
N ALA A 471 35.79 0.14 -31.70
CA ALA A 471 35.00 1.20 -31.07
C ALA A 471 33.54 1.22 -31.54
N LEU A 472 32.62 1.35 -30.59
CA LEU A 472 31.25 1.80 -30.79
C LEU A 472 31.18 3.27 -30.35
N THR A 473 30.76 4.17 -31.25
CA THR A 473 30.69 5.61 -30.97
C THR A 473 29.24 6.06 -30.85
N VAL A 474 28.90 6.71 -29.74
CA VAL A 474 27.54 7.16 -29.41
C VAL A 474 27.53 8.66 -29.14
N PRO A 475 27.13 9.49 -30.13
CA PRO A 475 26.99 10.93 -29.96
C PRO A 475 25.67 11.28 -29.25
N PHE A 476 25.72 12.21 -28.30
CA PHE A 476 24.52 12.73 -27.64
C PHE A 476 24.68 14.22 -27.31
N THR A 477 23.59 14.91 -26.96
CA THR A 477 23.62 16.34 -26.65
C THR A 477 22.77 16.61 -25.42
N THR A 478 23.43 17.05 -24.35
CA THR A 478 22.85 17.39 -23.05
C THR A 478 22.37 18.83 -23.05
N THR A 479 21.31 19.10 -22.29
CA THR A 479 20.76 20.45 -22.06
C THR A 479 20.96 20.92 -20.62
N LYS A 480 21.28 19.99 -19.71
CA LYS A 480 21.47 20.27 -18.28
C LYS A 480 22.91 20.07 -17.83
N ASN A 481 23.34 20.92 -16.90
CA ASN A 481 24.52 20.69 -16.07
C ASN A 481 24.13 19.75 -14.93
N ALA A 482 24.37 18.46 -15.09
CA ALA A 482 23.87 17.43 -14.17
C ALA A 482 24.78 16.19 -14.17
N LYS A 483 24.60 15.31 -13.18
CA LYS A 483 25.15 13.96 -13.21
C LYS A 483 24.29 13.10 -14.15
N TYR A 484 24.93 12.47 -15.12
CA TYR A 484 24.30 11.50 -16.03
C TYR A 484 24.77 10.11 -15.67
N TYR A 485 23.82 9.20 -15.57
CA TYR A 485 24.03 7.78 -15.34
C TYR A 485 23.97 7.06 -16.68
N LEU A 486 25.07 6.39 -17.04
CA LEU A 486 25.22 5.65 -18.28
C LEU A 486 24.99 4.17 -18.00
N HIS A 487 24.09 3.58 -18.77
CA HIS A 487 23.67 2.20 -18.66
C HIS A 487 23.73 1.52 -20.01
N ALA A 488 23.85 0.20 -19.99
CA ALA A 488 23.69 -0.63 -21.16
C ALA A 488 22.78 -1.82 -20.86
N ARG A 489 21.97 -2.23 -21.84
CA ARG A 489 21.27 -3.50 -21.81
C ARG A 489 22.20 -4.56 -22.36
N VAL A 490 22.58 -5.51 -21.52
CA VAL A 490 23.61 -6.52 -21.82
C VAL A 490 23.15 -7.92 -21.44
N ASN A 491 23.78 -8.92 -22.05
CA ASN A 491 23.65 -10.32 -21.67
C ASN A 491 25.06 -10.92 -21.54
N CYS A 492 25.53 -11.07 -20.31
CA CYS A 492 26.90 -11.42 -19.94
C CYS A 492 26.86 -12.69 -19.06
N PRO A 493 26.76 -13.90 -19.65
CA PRO A 493 26.40 -15.10 -18.91
C PRO A 493 27.53 -15.70 -18.07
N THR A 494 28.78 -15.25 -18.25
CA THR A 494 29.94 -15.78 -17.53
C THR A 494 30.77 -14.64 -16.93
N ALA A 495 31.52 -14.93 -15.86
CA ALA A 495 32.39 -13.96 -15.19
C ALA A 495 33.65 -13.59 -16.01
N ASP A 496 33.93 -14.33 -17.09
CA ASP A 496 35.01 -14.03 -18.03
C ASP A 496 34.49 -13.25 -19.26
N ASP A 497 33.20 -12.90 -19.28
CA ASP A 497 32.47 -12.26 -20.38
C ASP A 497 31.61 -11.09 -19.88
N ASP A 498 32.14 -10.27 -18.98
CA ASP A 498 31.35 -9.31 -18.19
C ASP A 498 31.89 -7.87 -18.21
N SER A 499 32.66 -7.51 -19.23
CA SER A 499 33.34 -6.21 -19.23
C SER A 499 33.49 -5.47 -20.58
N PHE A 500 33.60 -4.14 -20.47
CA PHE A 500 33.87 -3.21 -21.58
C PHE A 500 34.88 -2.13 -21.18
N TRP A 501 35.54 -1.53 -22.17
CA TRP A 501 36.30 -0.29 -22.02
C TRP A 501 35.43 0.91 -22.42
N LEU A 502 35.42 1.97 -21.63
CA LEU A 502 34.55 3.13 -21.82
C LEU A 502 35.32 4.43 -21.68
N LYS A 503 34.96 5.45 -22.46
CA LYS A 503 35.32 6.85 -22.18
C LYS A 503 34.24 7.81 -22.66
N ILE A 504 34.20 9.00 -22.07
CA ILE A 504 33.37 10.11 -22.52
C ILE A 504 34.30 11.23 -23.01
N ASP A 505 34.04 11.75 -24.19
CA ASP A 505 34.81 12.82 -24.83
C ASP A 505 36.33 12.51 -24.87
N ASP A 506 37.14 13.40 -24.30
CA ASP A 506 38.60 13.35 -24.28
C ASP A 506 39.16 12.75 -22.98
N GLU A 507 38.32 12.12 -22.15
CA GLU A 507 38.78 11.43 -20.93
C GLU A 507 39.54 10.13 -21.24
N ASP A 508 40.27 9.65 -20.23
CA ASP A 508 40.95 8.35 -20.27
C ASP A 508 39.94 7.20 -20.25
N PHE A 509 40.31 6.08 -20.88
CA PHE A 509 39.49 4.87 -20.84
C PHE A 509 39.47 4.24 -19.46
N VAL A 510 38.29 3.88 -18.99
CA VAL A 510 38.05 3.11 -17.76
C VAL A 510 37.42 1.76 -18.10
N ALA A 511 37.65 0.76 -17.25
CA ALA A 511 36.99 -0.54 -17.38
C ALA A 511 35.66 -0.52 -16.64
N ALA A 512 34.58 -0.92 -17.31
CA ALA A 512 33.35 -1.37 -16.66
C ALA A 512 33.40 -2.89 -16.58
N ASN A 513 33.51 -3.44 -15.37
CA ASN A 513 33.66 -4.88 -15.10
C ASN A 513 32.54 -5.38 -14.21
N GLY A 514 32.40 -6.70 -14.06
CA GLY A 514 31.43 -7.27 -13.13
C GLY A 514 30.00 -7.17 -13.64
N LEU A 515 29.81 -7.07 -14.96
CA LEU A 515 28.50 -6.86 -15.60
C LEU A 515 27.73 -8.16 -15.83
N GLY A 516 27.99 -9.21 -15.04
CA GLY A 516 27.42 -10.53 -15.22
C GLY A 516 25.89 -10.52 -15.08
N THR A 517 25.19 -11.07 -16.07
CA THR A 517 23.72 -11.09 -16.15
C THR A 517 23.19 -12.45 -16.56
N ASN A 518 21.94 -12.74 -16.21
CA ASN A 518 21.24 -13.94 -16.68
C ASN A 518 20.15 -13.55 -17.70
N GLY A 519 20.55 -13.43 -18.96
CA GLY A 519 19.72 -12.87 -20.02
C GLY A 519 19.88 -11.36 -20.16
N TRP A 520 19.02 -10.73 -20.97
CA TRP A 520 19.07 -9.29 -21.24
C TRP A 520 18.62 -8.48 -20.03
N GLN A 521 19.56 -7.78 -19.40
CA GLN A 521 19.32 -6.91 -18.24
C GLN A 521 20.02 -5.59 -18.45
N TRP A 522 19.46 -4.51 -17.91
CA TRP A 522 20.18 -3.25 -17.83
C TRP A 522 21.25 -3.34 -16.74
N VAL A 523 22.42 -2.79 -17.04
CA VAL A 523 23.53 -2.65 -16.09
C VAL A 523 24.06 -1.24 -16.15
N LYS A 524 24.46 -0.70 -15.00
CA LYS A 524 25.16 0.58 -14.93
C LYS A 524 26.58 0.40 -15.44
N LEU A 525 26.95 1.20 -16.43
CA LEU A 525 28.30 1.24 -16.98
C LEU A 525 29.19 2.20 -16.19
N THR A 526 28.74 3.46 -16.05
CA THR A 526 29.45 4.52 -15.33
C THR A 526 28.50 5.69 -15.05
N ALA A 527 28.98 6.75 -14.41
CA ALA A 527 28.29 8.03 -14.32
C ALA A 527 29.30 9.17 -14.49
N ALA A 528 28.87 10.27 -15.11
CA ALA A 528 29.71 11.44 -15.33
C ALA A 528 28.89 12.72 -15.12
N LYS A 529 29.55 13.78 -14.64
CA LYS A 529 28.95 15.11 -14.63
C LYS A 529 29.22 15.76 -15.98
N LEU A 530 28.16 16.15 -16.67
CA LEU A 530 28.25 16.72 -18.01
C LEU A 530 27.64 18.12 -18.02
N ASP A 531 28.31 19.05 -18.70
CA ASP A 531 27.78 20.37 -18.98
C ASP A 531 26.77 20.32 -20.15
N PRO A 532 25.92 21.35 -20.36
CA PRO A 532 25.09 21.43 -21.56
C PRO A 532 25.96 21.51 -22.82
N GLY A 533 25.82 20.56 -23.73
CA GLY A 533 26.66 20.52 -24.92
C GLY A 533 26.63 19.19 -25.65
N LYS A 534 27.49 19.07 -26.66
CA LYS A 534 27.68 17.82 -27.41
C LYS A 534 28.69 16.96 -26.68
N HIS A 535 28.36 15.69 -26.53
CA HIS A 535 29.20 14.68 -25.91
C HIS A 535 29.28 13.42 -26.76
N THR A 536 30.33 12.64 -26.57
CA THR A 536 30.55 11.37 -27.26
C THR A 536 30.94 10.29 -26.26
N LEU A 537 30.13 9.24 -26.15
CA LEU A 537 30.49 8.01 -25.45
C LEU A 537 31.17 7.04 -26.43
N VAL A 538 32.32 6.49 -26.04
CA VAL A 538 33.02 5.46 -26.80
C VAL A 538 33.09 4.18 -25.98
N ILE A 539 32.58 3.08 -26.54
CA ILE A 539 32.61 1.74 -25.94
C ILE A 539 33.53 0.84 -26.77
N LYS A 540 34.42 0.09 -26.14
CA LYS A 540 35.29 -0.91 -26.77
C LYS A 540 35.16 -2.27 -26.08
N TYR A 541 35.35 -3.35 -26.84
CA TYR A 541 35.31 -4.70 -26.30
C TYR A 541 36.51 -4.93 -25.35
N ARG A 542 36.26 -5.62 -24.24
CA ARG A 542 37.29 -6.11 -23.33
C ARG A 542 37.33 -7.63 -23.31
N GLU A 543 36.16 -8.27 -23.36
CA GLU A 543 36.00 -9.74 -23.43
C GLU A 543 35.10 -10.14 -24.61
N ASN A 544 35.16 -11.42 -25.02
CA ASN A 544 34.62 -11.87 -26.29
C ASN A 544 33.18 -12.45 -26.25
N GLY A 545 32.61 -12.65 -25.05
CA GLY A 545 31.22 -13.08 -24.85
C GLY A 545 30.30 -12.03 -24.23
N ALA A 546 30.77 -10.79 -23.99
CA ALA A 546 29.93 -9.70 -23.50
C ALA A 546 29.03 -9.16 -24.63
N LEU A 547 27.71 -9.33 -24.49
CA LEU A 547 26.73 -8.98 -25.52
C LEU A 547 26.07 -7.63 -25.19
N LEU A 548 26.00 -6.72 -26.17
CA LEU A 548 25.48 -5.36 -25.99
C LEU A 548 24.29 -5.09 -26.91
N ASP A 549 23.14 -4.75 -26.33
CA ASP A 549 21.87 -4.52 -27.01
C ASP A 549 21.56 -3.01 -27.12
N LYS A 550 21.50 -2.32 -25.98
CA LYS A 550 21.02 -0.93 -25.93
C LYS A 550 21.85 -0.09 -24.97
N ILE A 551 21.88 1.22 -25.17
CA ILE A 551 22.58 2.19 -24.32
C ILE A 551 21.58 3.24 -23.86
N GLY A 552 21.61 3.56 -22.58
CA GLY A 552 20.77 4.57 -21.96
C GLY A 552 21.61 5.55 -21.15
N ILE A 553 21.39 6.85 -21.36
CA ILE A 553 22.10 7.93 -20.68
C ILE A 553 21.03 8.82 -20.06
N THR A 554 21.02 9.00 -18.74
CA THR A 554 19.94 9.75 -18.09
C THR A 554 20.37 10.50 -16.84
N THR A 555 19.69 11.58 -16.48
CA THR A 555 19.79 12.21 -15.15
C THR A 555 18.99 11.50 -14.07
N TYR A 556 18.23 10.44 -14.40
CA TYR A 556 17.47 9.67 -13.42
C TYR A 556 18.40 8.74 -12.61
N PRO A 557 18.41 8.81 -11.26
CA PRO A 557 19.32 8.02 -10.42
C PRO A 557 19.18 6.51 -10.56
N PHE A 558 17.97 6.00 -10.78
CA PHE A 558 17.72 4.57 -11.03
C PHE A 558 18.03 4.15 -12.48
N GLY A 559 18.60 5.04 -13.28
CA GLY A 559 19.14 4.71 -14.59
C GLY A 559 18.10 4.44 -15.67
N ALA A 560 18.61 3.93 -16.79
CA ALA A 560 17.77 3.53 -17.92
C ALA A 560 16.87 2.33 -17.57
N GLU A 561 17.28 1.48 -16.64
CA GLU A 561 16.44 0.41 -16.10
C GLU A 561 15.24 0.97 -15.36
N GLY A 562 15.45 1.88 -14.41
CA GLY A 562 14.37 2.56 -13.70
C GLY A 562 13.45 3.33 -14.65
N LEU A 563 14.00 3.86 -15.74
CA LEU A 563 13.20 4.49 -16.80
C LEU A 563 12.45 3.50 -17.68
N GLU A 564 13.00 2.35 -18.04
CA GLU A 564 12.31 1.32 -18.83
C GLU A 564 11.27 0.57 -17.98
N ALA A 565 11.57 0.29 -16.71
CA ALA A 565 10.62 -0.20 -15.72
C ALA A 565 9.50 0.83 -15.49
N ALA A 566 9.82 2.12 -15.54
CA ALA A 566 8.83 3.20 -15.56
C ALA A 566 8.12 3.42 -16.91
N HIS A 567 8.74 3.02 -18.03
CA HIS A 567 8.19 3.10 -19.39
C HIS A 567 7.41 1.85 -19.81
N VAL A 568 7.40 0.78 -19.00
CA VAL A 568 6.15 0.01 -18.82
C VAL A 568 5.24 0.90 -17.98
N ALA A 569 4.87 2.03 -18.57
CA ALA A 569 4.07 3.02 -17.91
C ALA A 569 2.75 2.31 -17.55
N PRO A 570 2.33 2.36 -16.27
CA PRO A 570 1.12 1.74 -15.79
C PRO A 570 -0.01 1.88 -16.82
N ALA A 571 -0.40 0.79 -17.46
CA ALA A 571 -1.45 0.84 -18.46
C ALA A 571 -2.75 0.40 -17.79
N LEU A 572 -3.75 1.28 -17.75
CA LEU A 572 -5.00 0.99 -17.04
C LEU A 572 -5.68 -0.25 -17.62
N LYS A 573 -5.65 -0.42 -18.95
CA LYS A 573 -6.09 -1.64 -19.64
C LYS A 573 -5.39 -2.92 -19.17
N ASP A 574 -4.11 -2.85 -18.80
CA ASP A 574 -3.34 -4.02 -18.38
C ASP A 574 -3.59 -4.37 -16.92
N ALA A 575 -3.86 -3.37 -16.08
CA ALA A 575 -4.30 -3.55 -14.69
C ALA A 575 -5.72 -4.12 -14.62
N VAL A 576 -6.65 -3.62 -15.44
CA VAL A 576 -8.01 -4.15 -15.57
C VAL A 576 -8.00 -5.60 -16.10
N GLY A 577 -7.15 -5.90 -17.08
CA GLY A 577 -6.99 -7.24 -17.62
C GLY A 577 -8.26 -7.77 -18.29
N LYS A 578 -8.76 -8.94 -17.84
CA LYS A 578 -9.92 -9.62 -18.45
C LYS A 578 -11.26 -9.28 -17.79
N ARG A 579 -11.27 -8.42 -16.77
CA ARG A 579 -12.47 -8.12 -15.96
C ARG A 579 -13.56 -7.45 -16.78
N PHE A 580 -13.22 -6.34 -17.42
CA PHE A 580 -14.07 -5.56 -18.30
C PHE A 580 -13.19 -4.77 -19.27
N LYS A 581 -13.77 -4.17 -20.31
CA LYS A 581 -13.04 -3.25 -21.18
C LYS A 581 -12.90 -1.89 -20.51
N ILE A 582 -11.75 -1.25 -20.66
CA ILE A 582 -11.58 0.15 -20.28
C ILE A 582 -11.61 1.05 -21.52
N GLY A 583 -12.42 2.11 -21.45
CA GLY A 583 -12.64 3.02 -22.58
C GLY A 583 -12.64 4.49 -22.19
N VAL A 584 -12.80 5.34 -23.21
CA VAL A 584 -12.77 6.79 -23.06
C VAL A 584 -13.67 7.46 -24.11
N GLY A 585 -14.43 8.46 -23.69
CA GLY A 585 -15.18 9.37 -24.54
C GLY A 585 -14.29 10.50 -25.05
N ILE A 586 -14.26 10.75 -26.35
CA ILE A 586 -13.40 11.79 -26.94
C ILE A 586 -14.10 12.57 -28.06
N SER A 587 -13.79 13.87 -28.15
CA SER A 587 -14.07 14.67 -29.34
C SER A 587 -13.16 14.25 -30.50
N HIS A 588 -13.62 14.47 -31.75
CA HIS A 588 -12.82 14.18 -32.94
C HIS A 588 -11.51 14.97 -33.01
N GLN A 589 -11.41 16.12 -32.33
CA GLN A 589 -10.19 16.93 -32.30
C GLN A 589 -9.07 16.31 -31.45
N VAL A 590 -9.41 15.42 -30.51
CA VAL A 590 -8.43 14.79 -29.61
C VAL A 590 -7.40 13.97 -30.38
N ILE A 591 -7.79 13.37 -31.51
CA ILE A 591 -6.89 12.54 -32.35
C ILE A 591 -5.89 13.36 -33.16
N GLU A 592 -6.04 14.69 -33.21
CA GLU A 592 -5.10 15.59 -33.89
C GLU A 592 -3.86 15.90 -33.03
N ASN A 593 -3.93 15.64 -31.71
CA ASN A 593 -2.85 15.88 -30.77
C ASN A 593 -2.03 14.60 -30.49
N PRO A 594 -0.75 14.53 -30.88
CA PRO A 594 0.08 13.35 -30.66
C PRO A 594 0.21 12.89 -29.19
N GLU A 595 0.21 13.82 -28.24
CA GLU A 595 0.32 13.48 -26.81
C GLU A 595 -0.96 12.82 -26.29
N ASP A 596 -2.13 13.32 -26.71
CA ASP A 596 -3.42 12.72 -26.37
C ASP A 596 -3.57 11.32 -27.00
N VAL A 597 -3.11 11.17 -28.25
CA VAL A 597 -3.06 9.87 -28.95
C VAL A 597 -2.17 8.87 -28.21
N ALA A 598 -1.01 9.30 -27.69
CA ALA A 598 -0.13 8.44 -26.91
C ALA A 598 -0.82 7.93 -25.64
N LEU A 599 -1.48 8.83 -24.90
CA LEU A 599 -2.24 8.48 -23.70
C LEU A 599 -3.39 7.51 -24.01
N ILE A 600 -4.12 7.74 -25.11
CA ILE A 600 -5.18 6.84 -25.59
C ILE A 600 -4.64 5.43 -25.83
N ARG A 601 -3.55 5.32 -26.61
CA ARG A 601 -2.92 4.05 -26.96
C ARG A 601 -2.41 3.31 -25.74
N GLN A 602 -1.93 4.03 -24.74
CA GLN A 602 -1.40 3.44 -23.52
C GLN A 602 -2.51 2.86 -22.64
N HIS A 603 -3.57 3.61 -22.35
CA HIS A 603 -4.49 3.23 -21.28
C HIS A 603 -5.79 2.57 -21.72
N PHE A 604 -6.25 2.76 -22.96
CA PHE A 604 -7.63 2.41 -23.36
C PHE A 604 -7.73 1.36 -24.47
N GLN A 605 -8.89 0.71 -24.56
CA GLN A 605 -9.20 -0.35 -25.53
C GLN A 605 -10.35 0.04 -26.48
N ILE A 606 -11.23 0.94 -26.06
CA ILE A 606 -12.45 1.28 -26.79
C ILE A 606 -12.78 2.78 -26.69
N LEU A 607 -13.15 3.39 -27.81
CA LEU A 607 -13.43 4.82 -27.93
C LEU A 607 -14.92 5.10 -28.06
N THR A 608 -15.41 6.16 -27.42
CA THR A 608 -16.77 6.66 -27.61
C THR A 608 -16.72 8.06 -28.23
N PRO A 609 -17.25 8.28 -29.45
CA PRO A 609 -17.32 9.61 -30.04
C PRO A 609 -18.26 10.50 -29.24
N GLU A 610 -17.73 11.59 -28.68
CA GLU A 610 -18.48 12.44 -27.75
C GLU A 610 -19.70 13.10 -28.41
N ASN A 611 -19.58 13.53 -29.67
CA ASN A 611 -20.63 14.29 -30.35
C ASN A 611 -20.88 13.96 -31.83
N CYS A 612 -19.85 13.62 -32.61
CA CYS A 612 -20.00 13.54 -34.08
C CYS A 612 -20.88 12.38 -34.58
N MET A 613 -21.12 11.35 -33.75
CA MET A 613 -22.02 10.23 -34.07
C MET A 613 -23.44 10.37 -33.49
N LYS A 614 -23.73 11.46 -32.77
CA LYS A 614 -25.11 11.76 -32.33
C LYS A 614 -26.00 12.04 -33.56
N PRO A 615 -27.34 11.89 -33.46
CA PRO A 615 -28.22 11.98 -34.62
C PRO A 615 -28.08 13.29 -35.42
N GLN A 616 -27.97 14.44 -34.73
CA GLN A 616 -27.72 15.76 -35.34
C GLN A 616 -26.35 15.86 -36.02
N GLY A 617 -25.35 15.16 -35.50
CA GLY A 617 -23.98 15.17 -36.02
C GLY A 617 -23.84 14.38 -37.31
N ILE A 618 -24.58 13.27 -37.46
CA ILE A 618 -24.40 12.33 -38.57
C ILE A 618 -25.54 12.35 -39.61
N HIS A 619 -26.77 12.72 -39.21
CA HIS A 619 -27.97 12.69 -40.06
C HIS A 619 -28.84 13.96 -39.90
N PRO A 620 -28.32 15.16 -40.24
CA PRO A 620 -28.99 16.44 -39.98
C PRO A 620 -30.22 16.71 -40.86
N GLY A 621 -30.42 15.96 -41.93
CA GLY A 621 -31.57 16.07 -42.83
C GLY A 621 -31.99 14.70 -43.38
N GLU A 622 -33.26 14.53 -43.77
CA GLU A 622 -33.82 13.23 -44.19
C GLU A 622 -33.04 12.52 -45.30
N GLU A 623 -32.37 13.29 -46.15
CA GLU A 623 -31.51 12.80 -47.25
C GLU A 623 -30.09 13.38 -47.15
N GLN A 624 -29.67 13.87 -45.97
CA GLN A 624 -28.40 14.56 -45.75
C GLN A 624 -27.57 13.86 -44.67
N TRP A 625 -26.36 13.43 -45.04
CA TRP A 625 -25.46 12.67 -44.17
C TRP A 625 -24.12 13.36 -44.02
N VAL A 626 -23.55 13.31 -42.81
CA VAL A 626 -22.24 13.90 -42.49
C VAL A 626 -21.35 12.82 -41.89
N TYR A 627 -20.35 12.37 -42.64
CA TYR A 627 -19.50 11.24 -42.24
C TYR A 627 -18.05 11.61 -41.93
N GLU A 628 -17.60 12.83 -42.25
CA GLU A 628 -16.18 13.20 -42.18
C GLU A 628 -15.56 12.96 -40.79
N GLN A 629 -16.17 13.48 -39.73
CA GLN A 629 -15.66 13.33 -38.36
C GLN A 629 -15.85 11.91 -37.80
N PRO A 630 -17.01 11.24 -37.96
CA PRO A 630 -17.15 9.82 -37.60
C PRO A 630 -16.18 8.89 -38.34
N ASP A 631 -15.96 9.11 -39.64
CA ASP A 631 -15.03 8.32 -40.44
C ASP A 631 -13.60 8.51 -39.95
N ALA A 632 -13.18 9.74 -39.63
CA ALA A 632 -11.87 10.02 -39.08
C ALA A 632 -11.61 9.28 -37.76
N LEU A 633 -12.58 9.25 -36.84
CA LEU A 633 -12.47 8.49 -35.60
C LEU A 633 -12.47 6.98 -35.83
N ALA A 634 -13.31 6.49 -36.76
CA ALA A 634 -13.35 5.09 -37.14
C ALA A 634 -12.01 4.62 -37.77
N GLU A 635 -11.42 5.44 -38.64
CA GLU A 635 -10.10 5.19 -39.22
C GLU A 635 -9.00 5.22 -38.17
N PHE A 636 -9.04 6.17 -37.24
CA PHE A 636 -8.12 6.22 -36.10
C PHE A 636 -8.21 4.96 -35.24
N ALA A 637 -9.43 4.51 -34.91
CA ALA A 637 -9.64 3.29 -34.13
C ALA A 637 -9.06 2.06 -34.86
N ARG A 638 -9.35 1.91 -36.16
CA ARG A 638 -8.76 0.85 -37.00
C ARG A 638 -7.24 0.89 -37.01
N ALA A 639 -6.65 2.06 -37.26
CA ALA A 639 -5.19 2.23 -37.35
C ALA A 639 -4.47 1.90 -36.03
N ASN A 640 -5.13 2.14 -34.88
CA ASN A 640 -4.58 1.93 -33.55
C ASN A 640 -5.06 0.63 -32.89
N LYS A 641 -5.82 -0.21 -33.61
CA LYS A 641 -6.39 -1.48 -33.10
C LYS A 641 -7.26 -1.27 -31.85
N LEU A 642 -8.00 -0.18 -31.84
CA LEU A 642 -9.00 0.14 -30.82
C LEU A 642 -10.38 -0.25 -31.33
N GLU A 643 -11.28 -0.55 -30.40
CA GLU A 643 -12.70 -0.70 -30.71
C GLU A 643 -13.40 0.66 -30.63
N MET A 644 -14.60 0.74 -31.21
CA MET A 644 -15.42 1.95 -31.12
C MET A 644 -16.83 1.63 -30.59
N VAL A 645 -17.43 2.60 -29.91
CA VAL A 645 -18.85 2.63 -29.57
C VAL A 645 -19.57 3.57 -30.51
N GLY A 646 -20.71 3.15 -31.04
CA GLY A 646 -21.60 4.05 -31.75
C GLY A 646 -22.52 4.79 -30.76
N HIS A 647 -22.16 6.03 -30.44
CA HIS A 647 -22.88 6.87 -29.48
C HIS A 647 -23.45 8.13 -30.15
N CYS A 648 -24.78 8.30 -30.22
CA CYS A 648 -25.81 7.28 -30.04
C CYS A 648 -26.77 7.31 -31.25
N LEU A 649 -27.45 6.20 -31.50
CA LEU A 649 -28.29 6.06 -32.71
C LEU A 649 -29.63 6.79 -32.59
N VAL A 650 -30.26 6.76 -31.41
CA VAL A 650 -31.51 7.48 -31.14
C VAL A 650 -31.41 8.15 -29.78
N TRP A 651 -31.44 9.47 -29.74
CA TRP A 651 -31.57 10.20 -28.48
C TRP A 651 -33.02 10.63 -28.30
N ALA A 652 -33.69 10.12 -27.27
CA ALA A 652 -35.14 10.27 -27.08
C ALA A 652 -35.59 11.70 -26.68
N LYS A 653 -34.66 12.67 -26.68
CA LYS A 653 -34.89 14.07 -26.31
C LYS A 653 -35.05 14.92 -27.57
N ASP A 654 -36.15 15.67 -27.66
CA ASP A 654 -36.56 16.39 -28.89
C ASP A 654 -35.54 17.46 -29.34
N ASP A 655 -34.76 18.06 -28.43
CA ASP A 655 -33.72 19.07 -28.76
C ASP A 655 -32.40 18.45 -29.23
N ARG A 656 -32.29 17.11 -29.24
CA ARG A 656 -31.09 16.35 -29.62
C ARG A 656 -31.19 15.64 -30.96
N THR A 657 -32.33 15.78 -31.65
CA THR A 657 -32.52 15.30 -33.02
C THR A 657 -33.13 16.40 -33.88
N ASP A 658 -32.69 16.53 -35.13
CA ASP A 658 -33.25 17.54 -36.04
C ASP A 658 -34.72 17.32 -36.36
N ALA A 659 -35.42 18.44 -36.60
CA ALA A 659 -36.87 18.47 -36.74
C ALA A 659 -37.41 17.56 -37.86
N TRP A 660 -36.63 17.29 -38.90
CA TRP A 660 -37.04 16.45 -40.02
C TRP A 660 -37.41 15.03 -39.57
N MET A 661 -36.76 14.48 -38.54
CA MET A 661 -37.04 13.13 -38.03
C MET A 661 -38.46 13.07 -37.45
N MET A 662 -38.86 14.14 -36.76
CA MET A 662 -40.03 14.22 -35.89
C MET A 662 -41.22 14.98 -36.50
N LYS A 663 -41.05 15.64 -37.65
CA LYS A 663 -42.10 16.47 -38.28
C LYS A 663 -42.34 16.15 -39.75
N GLU A 664 -43.53 16.54 -40.20
CA GLU A 664 -43.97 16.60 -41.60
C GLU A 664 -44.61 17.98 -41.86
N GLY A 665 -43.82 18.91 -42.39
CA GLY A 665 -44.19 20.34 -42.37
C GLY A 665 -44.35 20.84 -40.93
N ASP A 666 -45.49 21.49 -40.64
CA ASP A 666 -45.80 22.00 -39.30
C ASP A 666 -46.47 20.95 -38.39
N ARG A 667 -46.65 19.71 -38.85
CA ARG A 667 -47.34 18.65 -38.10
C ARG A 667 -46.34 17.61 -37.55
N PRO A 668 -46.67 16.93 -36.43
CA PRO A 668 -45.93 15.75 -36.00
C PRO A 668 -45.91 14.68 -37.09
N VAL A 669 -44.81 13.95 -37.18
CA VAL A 669 -44.65 12.81 -38.09
C VAL A 669 -45.66 11.71 -37.77
N SER A 670 -46.16 11.01 -38.80
CA SER A 670 -46.96 9.80 -38.58
C SER A 670 -46.15 8.67 -37.94
N ARG A 671 -46.81 7.79 -37.16
CA ARG A 671 -46.15 6.64 -36.50
C ARG A 671 -45.39 5.77 -37.50
N GLU A 672 -46.00 5.41 -38.62
CA GLU A 672 -45.35 4.57 -39.64
C GLU A 672 -44.10 5.24 -40.21
N LYS A 673 -44.17 6.54 -40.52
CA LYS A 673 -43.02 7.26 -41.07
C LYS A 673 -41.92 7.46 -40.05
N LEU A 674 -42.24 7.72 -38.77
CA LEU A 674 -41.25 7.81 -37.71
C LEU A 674 -40.47 6.49 -37.56
N LEU A 675 -41.20 5.37 -37.45
CA LEU A 675 -40.56 4.05 -37.34
C LEU A 675 -39.74 3.71 -38.59
N HIS A 676 -40.21 4.10 -39.78
CA HIS A 676 -39.44 3.95 -41.01
C HIS A 676 -38.16 4.78 -41.00
N ARG A 677 -38.22 6.07 -40.62
CA ARG A 677 -37.05 6.96 -40.54
C ARG A 677 -36.03 6.47 -39.51
N ILE A 678 -36.48 6.03 -38.33
CA ILE A 678 -35.60 5.43 -37.31
C ILE A 678 -34.92 4.18 -37.85
N LYS A 679 -35.70 3.28 -38.48
CA LYS A 679 -35.15 2.08 -39.10
C LYS A 679 -34.09 2.44 -40.14
N THR A 680 -34.42 3.28 -41.12
CA THR A 680 -33.49 3.70 -42.17
C THR A 680 -32.23 4.33 -41.59
N HIS A 681 -32.36 5.19 -40.57
CA HIS A 681 -31.23 5.80 -39.89
C HIS A 681 -30.30 4.77 -39.26
N VAL A 682 -30.86 3.89 -38.42
CA VAL A 682 -30.12 2.85 -37.72
C VAL A 682 -29.46 1.88 -38.71
N GLU A 683 -30.19 1.40 -39.72
CA GLU A 683 -29.64 0.49 -40.73
C GLU A 683 -28.47 1.13 -41.48
N THR A 684 -28.56 2.41 -41.81
CA THR A 684 -27.51 3.12 -42.57
C THR A 684 -26.25 3.32 -41.73
N VAL A 685 -26.39 3.81 -40.50
CA VAL A 685 -25.24 4.08 -39.62
C VAL A 685 -24.58 2.77 -39.17
N VAL A 686 -25.37 1.79 -38.73
CA VAL A 686 -24.83 0.50 -38.25
C VAL A 686 -24.08 -0.23 -39.35
N ARG A 687 -24.65 -0.35 -40.57
CA ARG A 687 -23.96 -1.00 -41.71
C ARG A 687 -22.63 -0.35 -42.05
N ARG A 688 -22.52 0.97 -41.89
CA ARG A 688 -21.31 1.73 -42.27
C ARG A 688 -20.13 1.43 -41.34
N TYR A 689 -20.40 1.20 -40.05
CA TYR A 689 -19.34 1.11 -39.03
C TYR A 689 -19.25 -0.24 -38.33
N ALA A 690 -20.05 -1.25 -38.70
CA ALA A 690 -20.06 -2.58 -38.10
C ALA A 690 -18.71 -3.33 -38.16
N ASP A 691 -17.73 -2.85 -38.94
CA ASP A 691 -16.40 -3.43 -39.00
C ASP A 691 -15.46 -2.95 -37.86
N VAL A 692 -15.79 -1.84 -37.19
CA VAL A 692 -14.97 -1.25 -36.11
C VAL A 692 -15.77 -0.95 -34.83
N VAL A 693 -17.07 -0.70 -34.96
CA VAL A 693 -17.96 -0.53 -33.81
C VAL A 693 -18.31 -1.90 -33.26
N THR A 694 -18.05 -2.11 -31.97
CA THR A 694 -18.37 -3.37 -31.28
C THR A 694 -19.50 -3.23 -30.27
N GLN A 695 -19.90 -1.99 -29.96
CA GLN A 695 -20.99 -1.67 -29.03
C GLN A 695 -21.81 -0.49 -29.56
N TRP A 696 -23.14 -0.55 -29.43
CA TRP A 696 -24.04 0.50 -29.89
C TRP A 696 -24.89 1.01 -28.73
N ASP A 697 -24.80 2.30 -28.42
CA ASP A 697 -25.81 2.99 -27.62
C ASP A 697 -27.01 3.24 -28.53
N VAL A 698 -27.91 2.27 -28.58
CA VAL A 698 -29.01 2.23 -29.56
C VAL A 698 -30.05 3.28 -29.23
N VAL A 699 -30.41 3.41 -27.95
CA VAL A 699 -31.33 4.44 -27.46
C VAL A 699 -30.76 5.08 -26.20
N ASN A 700 -30.71 6.41 -26.19
CA ASN A 700 -30.22 7.22 -25.08
C ASN A 700 -31.37 7.98 -24.39
N GLU A 701 -31.41 7.95 -23.06
CA GLU A 701 -32.22 8.80 -22.17
C GLU A 701 -33.74 8.81 -22.42
N ALA A 702 -34.33 7.63 -22.64
CA ALA A 702 -35.77 7.49 -22.91
C ALA A 702 -36.65 7.38 -21.65
N ILE A 703 -36.08 7.19 -20.44
CA ILE A 703 -36.85 7.12 -19.19
C ILE A 703 -37.19 8.54 -18.71
N GLY A 704 -38.41 8.72 -18.20
CA GLY A 704 -38.87 10.00 -17.66
C GLY A 704 -38.29 10.31 -16.27
N ASP A 705 -37.85 11.56 -16.05
CA ASP A 705 -37.23 12.02 -14.80
C ASP A 705 -38.23 12.34 -13.67
N SER A 706 -39.49 12.60 -13.98
CA SER A 706 -40.58 12.88 -13.01
C SER A 706 -41.36 11.63 -12.66
N ASP A 707 -42.08 11.58 -11.54
CA ASP A 707 -42.90 10.42 -11.13
C ASP A 707 -43.98 10.01 -12.16
N ASP A 708 -44.41 10.94 -13.00
CA ASP A 708 -45.44 10.73 -14.01
C ASP A 708 -44.87 10.08 -15.29
N GLY A 709 -45.13 8.79 -15.49
CA GLY A 709 -44.89 8.08 -16.75
C GLY A 709 -43.55 7.34 -16.85
N LEU A 710 -43.56 6.19 -17.57
CA LEU A 710 -42.39 5.34 -17.79
C LEU A 710 -41.36 5.99 -18.73
N LEU A 711 -41.84 6.48 -19.87
CA LEU A 711 -41.01 7.12 -20.90
C LEU A 711 -41.02 8.63 -20.74
N ARG A 712 -39.89 9.25 -21.10
CA ARG A 712 -39.75 10.70 -21.26
C ARG A 712 -40.82 11.21 -22.24
N ASP A 713 -41.47 12.32 -21.91
CA ASP A 713 -42.44 12.94 -22.81
C ASP A 713 -41.70 13.62 -23.99
N SER A 714 -41.75 12.99 -25.15
CA SER A 714 -41.08 13.43 -26.37
C SER A 714 -41.93 13.09 -27.59
N ILE A 715 -41.61 13.67 -28.77
CA ILE A 715 -42.34 13.32 -29.99
C ILE A 715 -42.21 11.81 -30.28
N TYR A 716 -41.07 11.19 -29.94
CA TYR A 716 -40.87 9.75 -30.07
C TYR A 716 -41.89 8.95 -29.25
N SER A 717 -41.97 9.20 -27.94
CA SER A 717 -42.83 8.43 -27.04
C SER A 717 -44.32 8.73 -27.28
N ARG A 718 -44.71 9.98 -27.54
CA ARG A 718 -46.09 10.35 -27.88
C ARG A 718 -46.58 9.72 -29.20
N THR A 719 -45.68 9.56 -30.18
CA THR A 719 -46.05 9.06 -31.51
C THR A 719 -46.01 7.53 -31.59
N ALA A 720 -45.05 6.89 -30.92
CA ALA A 720 -44.76 5.47 -31.10
C ALA A 720 -44.63 4.65 -29.79
N GLY A 721 -44.71 5.25 -28.61
CA GLY A 721 -44.54 4.53 -27.34
C GLY A 721 -43.18 3.82 -27.27
N ILE A 722 -43.14 2.56 -26.81
CA ILE A 722 -41.90 1.76 -26.81
C ILE A 722 -41.49 1.25 -28.20
N ASP A 723 -42.35 1.35 -29.21
CA ASP A 723 -42.09 0.73 -30.52
C ASP A 723 -40.93 1.38 -31.27
N PHE A 724 -40.63 2.65 -30.99
CA PHE A 724 -39.44 3.30 -31.57
C PHE A 724 -38.15 2.67 -31.04
N ILE A 725 -38.13 2.30 -29.75
CA ILE A 725 -37.00 1.61 -29.10
C ILE A 725 -36.88 0.21 -29.70
N VAL A 726 -37.99 -0.54 -29.75
CA VAL A 726 -38.02 -1.90 -30.33
C VAL A 726 -37.55 -1.90 -31.79
N THR A 727 -37.98 -0.90 -32.58
CA THR A 727 -37.58 -0.75 -33.98
C THR A 727 -36.09 -0.48 -34.12
N ALA A 728 -35.54 0.42 -33.31
CA ALA A 728 -34.12 0.74 -33.32
C ALA A 728 -33.26 -0.48 -32.97
N PHE A 729 -33.57 -1.20 -31.88
CA PHE A 729 -32.82 -2.40 -31.48
C PHE A 729 -32.90 -3.54 -32.50
N LYS A 730 -34.08 -3.78 -33.09
CA LYS A 730 -34.23 -4.80 -34.15
C LYS A 730 -33.44 -4.42 -35.42
N ALA A 731 -33.45 -3.14 -35.79
CA ALA A 731 -32.66 -2.65 -36.91
C ALA A 731 -31.16 -2.78 -36.65
N ALA A 732 -30.68 -2.43 -35.44
CA ALA A 732 -29.27 -2.57 -35.07
C ALA A 732 -28.82 -4.05 -35.15
N ARG A 733 -29.52 -4.97 -34.45
CA ARG A 733 -29.18 -6.40 -34.45
C ARG A 733 -29.19 -7.03 -35.85
N ALA A 734 -30.11 -6.58 -36.72
CA ALA A 734 -30.21 -7.12 -38.08
C ALA A 734 -29.01 -6.74 -38.97
N ASN A 735 -28.28 -5.67 -38.63
CA ASN A 735 -27.17 -5.16 -39.43
C ASN A 735 -25.81 -5.31 -38.75
N ASP A 736 -25.81 -5.59 -37.45
CA ASP A 736 -24.63 -5.96 -36.68
C ASP A 736 -25.02 -7.05 -35.66
N PRO A 737 -24.97 -8.34 -36.09
CA PRO A 737 -25.41 -9.46 -35.27
C PRO A 737 -24.56 -9.70 -34.04
N ASP A 738 -23.29 -9.25 -34.05
CA ASP A 738 -22.29 -9.59 -33.03
C ASP A 738 -22.04 -8.47 -32.02
N ALA A 739 -22.46 -7.23 -32.31
CA ALA A 739 -22.28 -6.10 -31.38
C ALA A 739 -23.13 -6.21 -30.11
N LEU A 740 -22.61 -5.60 -29.04
CA LEU A 740 -23.34 -5.41 -27.78
C LEU A 740 -24.30 -4.22 -27.93
N LEU A 741 -25.60 -4.47 -27.79
CA LEU A 741 -26.64 -3.45 -27.97
C LEU A 741 -27.11 -2.89 -26.61
N ILE A 742 -26.94 -1.59 -26.45
CA ILE A 742 -27.04 -0.88 -25.16
C ILE A 742 -28.24 0.06 -25.16
N TYR A 743 -29.02 0.01 -24.08
CA TYR A 743 -29.93 1.10 -23.68
C TYR A 743 -29.18 1.98 -22.67
N ASN A 744 -28.89 3.25 -22.99
CA ASN A 744 -28.04 4.13 -22.18
C ASN A 744 -28.86 5.23 -21.48
N ASP A 745 -28.62 5.48 -20.19
CA ASP A 745 -29.34 6.51 -19.41
C ASP A 745 -28.57 6.93 -18.15
N TYR A 746 -28.83 8.14 -17.63
CA TYR A 746 -28.27 8.62 -16.35
C TYR A 746 -29.19 8.32 -15.16
N ASN A 747 -28.60 8.29 -13.95
CA ASN A 747 -29.30 8.13 -12.67
C ASN A 747 -30.20 6.87 -12.58
N GLY A 748 -30.01 5.88 -13.45
CA GLY A 748 -30.78 4.63 -13.40
C GLY A 748 -30.53 3.80 -12.14
N HIS A 749 -29.50 4.14 -11.35
CA HIS A 749 -29.25 3.54 -10.04
C HIS A 749 -30.15 4.12 -8.94
N LYS A 750 -30.64 5.36 -9.10
CA LYS A 750 -31.51 6.02 -8.12
C LYS A 750 -32.84 5.28 -7.99
N PRO A 751 -33.36 5.03 -6.78
CA PRO A 751 -34.43 4.06 -6.55
C PRO A 751 -35.67 4.20 -7.45
N ASP A 752 -36.16 5.42 -7.68
CA ASP A 752 -37.38 5.63 -8.47
C ASP A 752 -37.13 5.48 -9.98
N LYS A 753 -36.00 5.97 -10.48
CA LYS A 753 -35.62 5.79 -11.90
C LYS A 753 -35.21 4.33 -12.18
N ARG A 754 -34.63 3.63 -11.19
CA ARG A 754 -34.28 2.20 -11.25
C ARG A 754 -35.51 1.32 -11.49
N LYS A 755 -36.60 1.56 -10.75
CA LYS A 755 -37.87 0.83 -10.95
C LYS A 755 -38.35 0.94 -12.40
N LYS A 756 -38.31 2.15 -12.96
CA LYS A 756 -38.67 2.42 -14.36
C LYS A 756 -37.73 1.75 -15.34
N LEU A 757 -36.41 1.79 -15.09
CA LEU A 757 -35.42 1.10 -15.90
C LEU A 757 -35.72 -0.41 -15.99
N ILE A 758 -35.93 -1.06 -14.85
CA ILE A 758 -36.23 -2.49 -14.79
C ILE A 758 -37.56 -2.81 -15.47
N GLU A 759 -38.58 -1.96 -15.30
CA GLU A 759 -39.85 -2.10 -16.00
C GLU A 759 -39.69 -1.99 -17.52
N LEU A 760 -38.98 -0.96 -18.00
CA LEU A 760 -38.73 -0.74 -19.41
C LEU A 760 -37.97 -1.91 -20.04
N LEU A 761 -36.88 -2.37 -19.41
CA LEU A 761 -36.08 -3.49 -19.92
C LEU A 761 -36.92 -4.78 -20.03
N LYS A 762 -37.82 -5.04 -19.06
CA LYS A 762 -38.77 -6.16 -19.14
C LYS A 762 -39.76 -6.00 -20.28
N GLN A 763 -40.33 -4.80 -20.49
CA GLN A 763 -41.24 -4.52 -21.60
C GLN A 763 -40.55 -4.70 -22.96
N LEU A 764 -39.32 -4.21 -23.10
CA LEU A 764 -38.52 -4.35 -24.32
C LEU A 764 -38.20 -5.81 -24.62
N LYS A 765 -37.78 -6.59 -23.62
CA LYS A 765 -37.53 -8.03 -23.75
C LYS A 765 -38.80 -8.77 -24.18
N ASN A 766 -39.95 -8.46 -23.59
CA ASN A 766 -41.24 -9.06 -23.94
C ASN A 766 -41.70 -8.67 -25.37
N ALA A 767 -41.36 -7.48 -25.85
CA ALA A 767 -41.63 -7.02 -27.22
C ALA A 767 -40.60 -7.57 -28.25
N GLY A 768 -39.63 -8.36 -27.80
CA GLY A 768 -38.60 -8.98 -28.63
C GLY A 768 -37.51 -8.01 -29.10
N ALA A 769 -37.24 -6.94 -28.34
CA ALA A 769 -36.07 -6.09 -28.58
C ALA A 769 -34.80 -6.80 -28.06
N PRO A 770 -33.74 -6.93 -28.88
CA PRO A 770 -32.48 -7.55 -28.48
C PRO A 770 -31.60 -6.59 -27.66
N VAL A 771 -32.00 -6.27 -26.42
CA VAL A 771 -31.20 -5.47 -25.49
C VAL A 771 -30.22 -6.38 -24.75
N ASP A 772 -28.92 -6.13 -24.87
CA ASP A 772 -27.90 -6.95 -24.20
C ASP A 772 -27.39 -6.31 -22.92
N ALA A 773 -27.36 -4.97 -22.88
CA ALA A 773 -26.75 -4.21 -21.80
C ALA A 773 -27.52 -2.93 -21.45
N TYR A 774 -27.39 -2.53 -20.19
CA TYR A 774 -27.72 -1.19 -19.71
C TYR A 774 -26.46 -0.35 -19.61
N GLY A 775 -26.47 0.80 -20.28
CA GLY A 775 -25.45 1.83 -20.19
C GLY A 775 -25.80 2.78 -19.04
N MET A 776 -25.02 2.72 -17.98
CA MET A 776 -25.07 3.65 -16.87
C MET A 776 -24.03 4.74 -17.12
N GLN A 777 -24.46 5.97 -17.40
CA GLN A 777 -23.54 7.08 -17.70
C GLN A 777 -22.47 7.23 -16.61
N GLY A 778 -22.85 7.29 -15.34
CA GLY A 778 -21.89 7.30 -14.23
C GLY A 778 -21.29 8.68 -13.95
N HIS A 779 -22.06 9.74 -14.19
CA HIS A 779 -21.74 11.10 -13.75
C HIS A 779 -22.00 11.25 -12.25
N PHE A 780 -20.95 11.19 -11.43
CA PHE A 780 -21.03 11.33 -9.98
C PHE A 780 -20.60 12.73 -9.53
N GLU A 781 -20.91 13.07 -8.29
CA GLU A 781 -20.38 14.26 -7.61
C GLU A 781 -19.53 13.84 -6.41
N ARG A 782 -18.62 14.71 -5.98
CA ARG A 782 -17.86 14.51 -4.74
C ARG A 782 -18.81 14.32 -3.55
N GLY A 783 -18.63 13.22 -2.83
CA GLY A 783 -19.45 12.88 -1.65
C GLY A 783 -20.76 12.15 -1.96
N ASP A 784 -20.92 11.64 -3.18
CA ASP A 784 -22.08 10.83 -3.57
C ASP A 784 -22.03 9.42 -2.94
N ASP A 785 -23.02 9.08 -2.12
CA ASP A 785 -23.16 7.79 -1.41
C ASP A 785 -24.01 6.77 -2.18
N SER A 786 -23.74 6.62 -3.48
CA SER A 786 -24.54 5.75 -4.38
C SER A 786 -24.12 4.27 -4.36
N LEU A 787 -23.11 3.86 -3.60
CA LEU A 787 -22.55 2.49 -3.69
C LEU A 787 -23.59 1.39 -3.42
N THR A 788 -24.46 1.59 -2.44
CA THR A 788 -25.54 0.65 -2.12
C THR A 788 -26.55 0.57 -3.27
N GLU A 789 -26.96 1.72 -3.81
CA GLU A 789 -27.92 1.80 -4.91
C GLU A 789 -27.37 1.17 -6.20
N LEU A 790 -26.06 1.32 -6.45
CA LEU A 790 -25.35 0.70 -7.56
C LEU A 790 -25.33 -0.83 -7.44
N ARG A 791 -25.01 -1.37 -6.26
CA ARG A 791 -25.06 -2.83 -6.00
C ARG A 791 -26.43 -3.41 -6.31
N GLU A 792 -27.48 -2.80 -5.75
CA GLU A 792 -28.86 -3.23 -5.98
C GLU A 792 -29.20 -3.24 -7.48
N THR A 793 -28.80 -2.19 -8.19
CA THR A 793 -29.02 -2.06 -9.64
C THR A 793 -28.29 -3.16 -10.42
N PHE A 794 -27.02 -3.42 -10.10
CA PHE A 794 -26.24 -4.45 -10.77
C PHE A 794 -26.81 -5.84 -10.52
N GLU A 795 -27.31 -6.13 -9.32
CA GLU A 795 -27.99 -7.40 -9.02
C GLU A 795 -29.30 -7.56 -9.80
N GLU A 796 -30.11 -6.50 -9.92
CA GLU A 796 -31.35 -6.55 -10.70
C GLU A 796 -31.08 -6.80 -12.19
N LEU A 797 -30.05 -6.15 -12.75
CA LEU A 797 -29.63 -6.34 -14.14
C LEU A 797 -29.04 -7.73 -14.38
N ARG A 798 -28.20 -8.23 -13.45
CA ARG A 798 -27.67 -9.60 -13.46
C ARG A 798 -28.81 -10.63 -13.50
N LYS A 799 -29.85 -10.46 -12.67
CA LYS A 799 -31.06 -11.32 -12.66
C LYS A 799 -31.84 -11.30 -13.98
N LEU A 800 -31.83 -10.18 -14.70
CA LEU A 800 -32.45 -10.07 -16.03
C LEU A 800 -31.58 -10.62 -17.16
N ASN A 801 -30.33 -11.00 -16.85
CA ASN A 801 -29.27 -11.33 -17.80
C ASN A 801 -28.99 -10.18 -18.77
N ILE A 802 -28.95 -8.95 -18.24
CA ILE A 802 -28.55 -7.73 -18.93
C ILE A 802 -27.18 -7.32 -18.38
N LYS A 803 -26.20 -7.14 -19.26
CA LYS A 803 -24.86 -6.66 -18.87
C LYS A 803 -24.91 -5.19 -18.47
N VAL A 804 -23.87 -4.74 -17.77
CA VAL A 804 -23.71 -3.33 -17.41
C VAL A 804 -22.56 -2.73 -18.22
N VAL A 805 -22.74 -1.51 -18.69
CA VAL A 805 -21.67 -0.67 -19.22
C VAL A 805 -21.68 0.62 -18.41
N VAL A 806 -20.58 0.94 -17.73
CA VAL A 806 -20.37 2.29 -17.20
C VAL A 806 -19.84 3.13 -18.35
N SER A 807 -20.66 3.99 -18.93
CA SER A 807 -20.42 4.55 -20.27
C SER A 807 -19.68 5.89 -20.28
N GLU A 808 -19.83 6.70 -19.22
CA GLU A 808 -19.50 8.14 -19.21
C GLU A 808 -18.98 8.59 -17.82
N LEU A 809 -18.11 7.80 -17.19
CA LEU A 809 -17.64 8.01 -15.81
C LEU A 809 -16.86 9.32 -15.65
N ASP A 810 -17.31 10.18 -14.73
CA ASP A 810 -16.61 11.35 -14.21
C ASP A 810 -17.07 11.67 -12.77
N ILE A 811 -16.25 12.39 -11.98
CA ILE A 811 -16.62 12.82 -10.62
C ILE A 811 -16.48 14.34 -10.52
N ASP A 812 -17.61 15.06 -10.49
CA ASP A 812 -17.61 16.52 -10.35
C ASP A 812 -17.19 16.94 -8.94
N VAL A 813 -16.00 17.54 -8.82
CA VAL A 813 -15.47 18.04 -7.54
C VAL A 813 -16.05 19.40 -7.15
N VAL A 814 -16.52 20.18 -8.13
CA VAL A 814 -17.26 21.42 -7.92
C VAL A 814 -18.75 21.12 -8.09
N THR A 815 -19.32 20.52 -7.05
CA THR A 815 -20.67 19.94 -7.00
C THR A 815 -21.74 20.86 -7.59
N ARG A 816 -22.56 20.33 -8.50
CA ARG A 816 -23.64 21.03 -9.18
C ARG A 816 -25.03 20.69 -8.62
N GLY A 817 -25.14 19.83 -7.61
CA GLY A 817 -26.41 19.45 -6.97
C GLY A 817 -27.26 20.65 -6.51
N ARG A 818 -26.63 21.73 -6.02
CA ARG A 818 -27.35 22.97 -5.63
C ARG A 818 -27.99 23.69 -6.81
N TRP A 819 -27.36 23.67 -7.98
CA TRP A 819 -27.92 24.29 -9.19
C TRP A 819 -29.21 23.60 -9.64
N TRP A 820 -29.24 22.27 -9.59
CA TRP A 820 -30.42 21.48 -9.93
C TRP A 820 -31.56 21.64 -8.91
N ALA A 821 -31.24 21.64 -7.61
CA ALA A 821 -32.22 21.78 -6.54
C ALA A 821 -32.97 23.12 -6.59
N ASP A 822 -32.33 24.16 -7.10
CA ASP A 822 -32.86 25.52 -7.14
C ASP A 822 -33.43 25.92 -8.52
N ASP A 823 -33.58 24.98 -9.46
CA ASP A 823 -34.07 25.24 -10.85
C ASP A 823 -33.29 26.38 -11.53
N GLY A 824 -31.97 26.43 -11.31
CA GLY A 824 -31.09 27.46 -11.87
C GLY A 824 -31.25 28.87 -11.30
N LYS A 825 -32.03 29.06 -10.22
CA LYS A 825 -32.30 30.37 -9.60
C LYS A 825 -31.06 31.16 -9.18
N TYR A 826 -29.99 30.47 -8.77
CA TYR A 826 -28.73 31.09 -8.32
C TYR A 826 -27.59 30.96 -9.34
N ARG A 827 -27.93 30.76 -10.62
CA ARG A 827 -26.93 30.56 -11.69
C ARG A 827 -25.88 31.67 -11.74
N ASP A 828 -26.29 32.94 -11.71
CA ASP A 828 -25.36 34.08 -11.78
C ASP A 828 -24.39 34.12 -10.58
N GLU A 829 -24.82 33.65 -9.40
CA GLU A 829 -23.97 33.54 -8.21
C GLU A 829 -22.97 32.38 -8.37
N LEU A 830 -23.46 31.22 -8.81
CA LEU A 830 -22.64 30.02 -9.03
C LEU A 830 -21.62 30.19 -10.16
N GLU A 831 -21.93 31.01 -11.18
CA GLU A 831 -21.00 31.39 -12.25
C GLU A 831 -19.73 32.08 -11.73
N THR A 832 -19.77 32.65 -10.51
CA THR A 832 -18.58 33.25 -9.86
C THR A 832 -17.77 32.25 -9.01
N PHE A 833 -18.28 31.03 -8.83
CA PHE A 833 -17.70 30.01 -7.96
C PHE A 833 -16.74 29.08 -8.71
N ASP A 834 -15.44 29.30 -8.49
CA ASP A 834 -14.34 28.52 -9.07
C ASP A 834 -13.24 28.26 -8.01
N PRO A 835 -13.53 27.41 -6.99
CA PRO A 835 -12.70 27.28 -5.79
C PRO A 835 -11.36 26.56 -6.03
N TYR A 836 -11.22 25.83 -7.14
CA TYR A 836 -10.08 24.95 -7.41
C TYR A 836 -9.30 25.36 -8.67
N LYS A 837 -9.37 26.65 -9.01
CA LYS A 837 -8.69 27.24 -10.16
C LYS A 837 -7.18 26.97 -10.17
N ASP A 838 -6.56 27.03 -8.99
CA ASP A 838 -5.11 26.89 -8.82
C ASP A 838 -4.69 25.46 -8.42
N GLY A 839 -5.62 24.50 -8.42
CA GLY A 839 -5.38 23.10 -8.05
C GLY A 839 -6.36 22.57 -7.00
N LEU A 840 -6.34 21.24 -6.79
CA LEU A 840 -7.10 20.58 -5.73
C LEU A 840 -6.39 20.69 -4.38
N PRO A 841 -7.09 21.08 -3.30
CA PRO A 841 -6.59 20.92 -1.94
C PRO A 841 -6.38 19.43 -1.59
N PRO A 842 -5.37 19.06 -0.77
CA PRO A 842 -5.06 17.66 -0.47
C PRO A 842 -6.23 16.84 0.11
N ASP A 843 -7.09 17.45 0.92
CA ASP A 843 -8.26 16.78 1.50
C ASP A 843 -9.34 16.46 0.44
N VAL A 844 -9.54 17.35 -0.52
CA VAL A 844 -10.47 17.16 -1.63
C VAL A 844 -9.93 16.12 -2.62
N GLU A 845 -8.63 16.14 -2.87
CA GLU A 845 -7.95 15.15 -3.69
C GLU A 845 -8.07 13.75 -3.06
N GLN A 846 -7.83 13.63 -1.75
CA GLN A 846 -7.95 12.35 -1.04
C GLN A 846 -9.39 11.79 -1.05
N GLN A 847 -10.41 12.66 -0.95
CA GLN A 847 -11.81 12.25 -1.10
C GLN A 847 -12.09 11.69 -2.50
N MET A 848 -11.61 12.39 -3.54
CA MET A 848 -11.76 11.93 -4.93
C MET A 848 -11.03 10.61 -5.17
N VAL A 849 -9.81 10.45 -4.64
CA VAL A 849 -9.05 9.20 -4.67
C VAL A 849 -9.87 8.06 -4.06
N SER A 850 -10.39 8.27 -2.85
CA SER A 850 -11.17 7.26 -2.12
C SER A 850 -12.42 6.84 -2.89
N GLN A 851 -13.17 7.82 -3.42
CA GLN A 851 -14.41 7.56 -4.18
C GLN A 851 -14.13 6.81 -5.49
N TYR A 852 -13.05 7.13 -6.20
CA TYR A 852 -12.65 6.36 -7.38
C TYR A 852 -12.28 4.91 -7.04
N VAL A 853 -11.52 4.69 -5.97
CA VAL A 853 -11.15 3.34 -5.51
C VAL A 853 -12.38 2.53 -5.12
N GLU A 854 -13.34 3.13 -4.42
CA GLU A 854 -14.58 2.46 -4.03
C GLU A 854 -15.44 2.07 -5.24
N LEU A 855 -15.57 2.96 -6.24
CA LEU A 855 -16.25 2.65 -7.49
C LEU A 855 -15.56 1.52 -8.25
N PHE A 856 -14.24 1.56 -8.40
CA PHE A 856 -13.49 0.50 -9.09
C PHE A 856 -13.49 -0.82 -8.33
N ARG A 857 -13.54 -0.79 -6.99
CA ARG A 857 -13.75 -1.98 -6.16
C ARG A 857 -15.11 -2.61 -6.41
N LEU A 858 -16.16 -1.79 -6.48
CA LEU A 858 -17.49 -2.25 -6.84
C LEU A 858 -17.52 -2.80 -8.28
N PHE A 859 -16.84 -2.16 -9.23
CA PHE A 859 -16.81 -2.62 -10.62
C PHE A 859 -16.07 -3.96 -10.76
N ASP A 860 -14.99 -4.16 -10.00
CA ASP A 860 -14.26 -5.43 -9.95
C ASP A 860 -15.14 -6.56 -9.36
N GLU A 861 -15.89 -6.29 -8.29
CA GLU A 861 -16.82 -7.25 -7.69
C GLU A 861 -17.91 -7.72 -8.67
N TYR A 862 -18.36 -6.83 -9.55
CA TYR A 862 -19.36 -7.11 -10.58
C TYR A 862 -18.74 -7.33 -11.96
N SER A 863 -17.47 -7.73 -12.04
CA SER A 863 -16.75 -7.95 -13.31
C SER A 863 -17.35 -9.06 -14.19
N ASP A 864 -18.13 -9.98 -13.63
CA ASP A 864 -18.91 -10.96 -14.39
C ASP A 864 -20.10 -10.30 -15.15
N THR A 865 -20.55 -9.14 -14.70
CA THR A 865 -21.76 -8.44 -15.16
C THR A 865 -21.41 -7.19 -15.95
N ILE A 866 -20.35 -6.49 -15.58
CA ILE A 866 -19.86 -5.29 -16.24
C ILE A 866 -19.03 -5.68 -17.47
N ALA A 867 -19.44 -5.20 -18.64
CA ALA A 867 -18.75 -5.42 -19.90
C ALA A 867 -17.69 -4.34 -20.19
N ARG A 868 -17.94 -3.10 -19.75
CA ARG A 868 -17.09 -1.93 -20.02
C ARG A 868 -17.23 -0.87 -18.94
N VAL A 869 -16.13 -0.21 -18.62
CA VAL A 869 -16.06 1.06 -17.89
C VAL A 869 -15.39 2.09 -18.79
N SER A 870 -15.99 3.26 -18.97
CA SER A 870 -15.47 4.31 -19.86
C SER A 870 -15.55 5.66 -19.19
N PHE A 871 -14.45 6.42 -19.25
CA PHE A 871 -14.41 7.80 -18.74
C PHE A 871 -15.01 8.76 -19.75
N TRP A 872 -15.66 9.83 -19.28
CA TRP A 872 -16.16 10.89 -20.15
C TRP A 872 -15.14 12.03 -20.26
N ASN A 873 -14.42 12.06 -21.38
CA ASN A 873 -13.23 12.85 -21.67
C ASN A 873 -11.91 12.24 -21.17
N LEU A 874 -10.80 12.58 -21.85
CA LEU A 874 -9.50 11.92 -21.69
C LEU A 874 -8.73 12.38 -20.45
N HIS A 875 -8.77 13.68 -20.17
CA HIS A 875 -8.04 14.30 -19.08
C HIS A 875 -8.73 15.61 -18.64
N ASP A 876 -8.41 16.14 -17.47
CA ASP A 876 -9.16 17.23 -16.82
C ASP A 876 -9.31 18.50 -17.69
N GLY A 877 -8.37 18.74 -18.62
CA GLY A 877 -8.41 19.88 -19.54
C GLY A 877 -9.47 19.78 -20.63
N GLN A 878 -9.98 18.58 -20.89
CA GLN A 878 -10.96 18.29 -21.94
C GLN A 878 -12.35 17.98 -21.37
N SER A 879 -12.52 17.98 -20.05
CA SER A 879 -13.81 17.66 -19.44
C SER A 879 -14.89 18.68 -19.82
N TRP A 880 -16.05 18.19 -20.24
CA TRP A 880 -17.25 19.01 -20.46
C TRP A 880 -17.69 19.79 -19.21
N LEU A 881 -17.34 19.31 -18.01
CA LEU A 881 -17.62 19.95 -16.73
C LEU A 881 -16.82 21.25 -16.52
N ASN A 882 -15.87 21.58 -17.41
CA ASN A 882 -15.24 22.89 -17.44
C ASN A 882 -16.16 23.99 -17.98
N GLU A 883 -17.19 23.64 -18.75
CA GLU A 883 -18.10 24.59 -19.41
C GLU A 883 -19.56 24.43 -18.95
N PHE A 884 -19.94 23.22 -18.50
CA PHE A 884 -21.30 22.94 -18.03
C PHE A 884 -21.37 22.71 -16.51
N PRO A 885 -22.40 23.21 -15.80
CA PRO A 885 -23.46 24.11 -16.28
C PRO A 885 -23.02 25.58 -16.42
N TRP A 886 -21.85 25.92 -15.86
CA TRP A 886 -21.13 27.16 -16.08
C TRP A 886 -19.62 26.90 -16.22
N LYS A 887 -18.91 27.94 -16.66
CA LYS A 887 -17.47 27.89 -16.89
C LYS A 887 -16.68 27.91 -15.58
N ARG A 888 -15.83 26.90 -15.36
CA ARG A 888 -14.96 26.75 -14.17
C ARG A 888 -13.79 25.82 -14.45
N VAL A 889 -12.78 25.80 -13.57
CA VAL A 889 -11.70 24.80 -13.63
C VAL A 889 -12.11 23.59 -12.81
N ASN A 890 -12.30 22.45 -13.47
CA ASN A 890 -12.72 21.21 -12.81
C ASN A 890 -11.63 20.11 -12.86
N HIS A 891 -11.65 19.14 -11.96
CA HIS A 891 -10.64 18.07 -11.90
C HIS A 891 -11.25 16.66 -11.84
N PRO A 892 -12.16 16.28 -12.76
CA PRO A 892 -13.05 15.14 -12.55
C PRO A 892 -12.53 13.79 -13.05
N LEU A 893 -11.31 13.69 -13.59
CA LEU A 893 -10.78 12.49 -14.26
C LEU A 893 -9.50 11.96 -13.60
N LEU A 894 -8.93 10.88 -14.16
CA LEU A 894 -7.70 10.25 -13.65
C LEU A 894 -6.40 10.94 -14.12
N PHE A 895 -6.46 11.75 -15.16
CA PHE A 895 -5.31 12.45 -15.73
C PHE A 895 -5.50 13.96 -15.68
N ASP A 896 -4.43 14.68 -15.35
CA ASP A 896 -4.45 16.13 -15.22
C ASP A 896 -4.44 16.85 -16.59
N ARG A 897 -4.42 18.18 -16.57
CA ARG A 897 -4.37 19.00 -17.80
C ARG A 897 -3.12 18.80 -18.64
N ASN A 898 -2.05 18.28 -18.04
CA ASN A 898 -0.75 18.01 -18.66
C ASN A 898 -0.55 16.53 -19.00
N ARG A 899 -1.64 15.73 -18.97
CA ARG A 899 -1.66 14.29 -19.28
C ARG A 899 -0.89 13.44 -18.27
N GLN A 900 -0.55 14.01 -17.12
CA GLN A 900 0.10 13.27 -16.04
C GLN A 900 -0.95 12.50 -15.22
N PRO A 901 -0.63 11.27 -14.77
CA PRO A 901 -1.46 10.56 -13.79
C PRO A 901 -1.69 11.39 -12.53
N LYS A 902 -2.92 11.41 -12.03
CA LYS A 902 -3.26 11.98 -10.72
C LYS A 902 -3.13 10.90 -9.63
N PRO A 903 -3.09 11.25 -8.34
CA PRO A 903 -3.13 10.25 -7.26
C PRO A 903 -4.29 9.26 -7.36
N ALA A 904 -5.44 9.67 -7.91
CA ALA A 904 -6.57 8.79 -8.16
C ALA A 904 -6.26 7.69 -9.20
N PHE A 905 -5.44 8.01 -10.22
CA PHE A 905 -4.95 7.01 -11.16
C PHE A 905 -4.09 5.97 -10.44
N ASP A 906 -3.10 6.42 -9.66
CA ASP A 906 -2.15 5.53 -8.99
C ASP A 906 -2.89 4.61 -8.01
N ALA A 907 -3.86 5.12 -7.27
CA ALA A 907 -4.67 4.34 -6.34
C ALA A 907 -5.55 3.30 -7.05
N VAL A 908 -6.24 3.68 -8.13
CA VAL A 908 -7.05 2.74 -8.93
C VAL A 908 -6.15 1.69 -9.60
N TYR A 909 -5.01 2.09 -10.16
CA TYR A 909 -4.06 1.19 -10.78
C TYR A 909 -3.46 0.22 -9.76
N GLY A 910 -3.08 0.70 -8.57
CA GLY A 910 -2.58 -0.11 -7.47
C GLY A 910 -3.59 -1.18 -7.05
N PHE A 911 -4.84 -0.78 -6.80
CA PHE A 911 -5.95 -1.70 -6.49
C PHE A 911 -6.16 -2.77 -7.58
N LEU A 912 -6.16 -2.37 -8.85
CA LEU A 912 -6.39 -3.31 -9.95
C LEU A 912 -5.21 -4.25 -10.21
N SER A 913 -3.98 -3.79 -9.92
CA SER A 913 -2.72 -4.49 -10.22
C SER A 913 -2.28 -5.45 -9.13
N SER A 914 -2.55 -5.17 -7.84
CA SER A 914 -2.28 -6.11 -6.72
C SER A 914 -2.97 -7.47 -6.95
N ARG A 915 -4.14 -7.43 -7.61
CA ARG A 915 -4.94 -8.60 -7.97
C ARG A 915 -4.38 -9.52 -9.06
N LYS A 916 -3.32 -9.16 -9.80
CA LYS A 916 -2.64 -10.15 -10.69
C LYS A 916 -2.02 -11.29 -9.87
N GLN A 917 -1.85 -11.12 -8.57
CA GLN A 917 -1.55 -12.17 -7.59
C GLN A 917 -2.81 -12.69 -6.85
N GLU A 918 -3.86 -11.88 -6.69
CA GLU A 918 -5.09 -12.25 -5.96
C GLU A 918 -6.19 -12.98 -6.77
N SER A 919 -5.91 -13.57 -7.94
CA SER A 919 -6.91 -14.47 -8.57
C SER A 919 -7.15 -15.78 -7.80
N ARG A 920 -6.74 -15.84 -6.52
CA ARG A 920 -7.08 -16.90 -5.58
C ARG A 920 -7.76 -16.50 -4.29
N ASP A 921 -7.87 -15.23 -3.89
CA ASP A 921 -8.39 -14.91 -2.56
C ASP A 921 -9.36 -13.71 -2.55
N ILE A 922 -10.64 -13.98 -2.80
CA ILE A 922 -11.73 -13.17 -2.23
C ILE A 922 -12.05 -13.81 -0.88
N ALA A 923 -11.67 -13.20 0.25
CA ALA A 923 -12.37 -13.36 1.53
C ALA A 923 -11.67 -12.58 2.65
N HIS A 924 -12.50 -12.05 3.56
CA HIS A 924 -12.23 -12.03 5.00
C HIS A 924 -11.33 -13.22 5.40
N ALA A 925 -10.03 -12.98 5.59
CA ALA A 925 -9.05 -14.06 5.55
C ALA A 925 -9.24 -15.02 6.73
N ALA A 926 -9.24 -16.32 6.44
CA ALA A 926 -9.37 -17.35 7.45
C ALA A 926 -7.97 -17.74 7.97
N PHE A 927 -7.63 -17.37 9.22
CA PHE A 927 -6.36 -17.76 9.84
C PHE A 927 -6.58 -18.48 11.19
N PRO A 928 -5.67 -19.39 11.57
CA PRO A 928 -5.77 -20.11 12.84
C PRO A 928 -5.36 -19.24 14.01
N ARG A 929 -5.84 -19.59 15.21
CA ARG A 929 -5.13 -19.25 16.44
C ARG A 929 -3.98 -20.23 16.67
N ASN A 930 -2.81 -19.67 16.95
CA ASN A 930 -1.58 -20.47 17.12
C ASN A 930 -1.35 -20.96 18.55
N ASP A 931 -2.18 -20.57 19.52
CA ASP A 931 -2.05 -21.04 20.89
C ASP A 931 -2.39 -22.54 21.01
N ALA A 932 -1.67 -23.23 21.90
CA ALA A 932 -1.81 -24.67 22.09
C ALA A 932 -3.23 -25.08 22.49
N ASN A 933 -3.91 -24.24 23.27
CA ASN A 933 -5.24 -24.51 23.77
C ASN A 933 -6.28 -24.48 22.64
N SER A 934 -6.22 -23.49 21.76
CA SER A 934 -7.10 -23.40 20.59
C SER A 934 -6.88 -24.54 19.59
N ARG A 935 -5.63 -24.99 19.39
CA ARG A 935 -5.34 -26.14 18.51
C ARG A 935 -5.91 -27.43 19.08
N GLU A 936 -5.81 -27.64 20.39
CA GLU A 936 -6.39 -28.81 21.03
C GLU A 936 -7.92 -28.75 21.06
N ALA A 937 -8.48 -27.56 21.29
CA ALA A 937 -9.92 -27.34 21.20
C ALA A 937 -10.46 -27.67 19.80
N HIS A 938 -9.76 -27.24 18.74
CA HIS A 938 -10.13 -27.60 17.36
C HIS A 938 -10.19 -29.13 17.18
N LYS A 939 -9.19 -29.88 17.65
CA LYS A 939 -9.22 -31.35 17.58
C LYS A 939 -10.41 -31.93 18.33
N GLN A 940 -10.72 -31.44 19.53
CA GLN A 940 -11.88 -31.89 20.30
C GLN A 940 -13.21 -31.61 19.58
N LEU A 941 -13.32 -30.45 18.91
CA LEU A 941 -14.48 -30.09 18.11
C LEU A 941 -14.61 -30.97 16.85
N LEU A 942 -13.51 -31.29 16.18
CA LEU A 942 -13.51 -32.25 15.06
C LEU A 942 -13.95 -33.65 15.50
N GLU A 943 -13.53 -34.10 16.68
CA GLU A 943 -14.00 -35.39 17.22
C GLU A 943 -15.46 -35.33 17.66
N LYS A 944 -15.92 -34.18 18.18
CA LYS A 944 -17.33 -33.93 18.51
C LYS A 944 -18.23 -33.99 17.28
N ALA A 945 -17.79 -33.43 16.14
CA ALA A 945 -18.54 -33.43 14.89
C ALA A 945 -18.86 -34.85 14.37
N LYS A 946 -18.06 -35.85 14.76
CA LYS A 946 -18.23 -37.26 14.38
C LYS A 946 -19.14 -38.05 15.33
N GLN A 947 -19.64 -37.44 16.40
CA GLN A 947 -20.37 -38.10 17.47
C GLN A 947 -21.82 -37.66 17.55
N GLY A 948 -22.70 -38.59 17.93
CA GLY A 948 -24.11 -38.29 18.15
C GLY A 948 -24.85 -37.81 16.88
N LYS A 949 -25.93 -37.07 17.10
CA LYS A 949 -26.73 -36.42 16.08
C LYS A 949 -26.71 -34.91 16.34
N ILE A 950 -26.64 -34.11 15.27
CA ILE A 950 -26.60 -32.65 15.38
C ILE A 950 -27.74 -32.09 14.53
N ASP A 951 -28.91 -31.83 15.13
CA ASP A 951 -30.01 -31.15 14.42
C ASP A 951 -29.90 -29.61 14.59
N VAL A 952 -29.32 -29.11 15.69
CA VAL A 952 -29.05 -27.68 15.91
C VAL A 952 -27.56 -27.44 16.15
N TYR A 953 -26.93 -26.65 15.27
CA TYR A 953 -25.50 -26.35 15.33
C TYR A 953 -25.27 -24.94 15.84
N PHE A 954 -24.58 -24.78 16.96
CA PHE A 954 -24.25 -23.46 17.51
C PHE A 954 -22.82 -23.08 17.19
N GLN A 955 -22.63 -21.90 16.59
CA GLN A 955 -21.33 -21.29 16.34
C GLN A 955 -21.23 -19.92 16.99
N GLY A 956 -20.04 -19.60 17.51
CA GLY A 956 -19.79 -18.31 18.10
C GLY A 956 -18.48 -18.20 18.85
N ASP A 957 -18.42 -17.18 19.70
CA ASP A 957 -17.25 -16.87 20.52
C ASP A 957 -17.40 -17.35 21.99
N SER A 958 -16.68 -16.72 22.92
CA SER A 958 -16.69 -17.09 24.35
C SER A 958 -18.08 -17.00 24.98
N ILE A 959 -18.96 -16.11 24.51
CA ILE A 959 -20.32 -15.93 25.02
C ILE A 959 -21.15 -17.19 24.71
N THR A 960 -21.06 -17.70 23.48
CA THR A 960 -21.75 -18.93 23.10
C THR A 960 -21.10 -20.15 23.77
N ARG A 961 -19.76 -20.22 23.82
CA ARG A 961 -19.01 -21.34 24.40
C ARG A 961 -19.40 -21.63 25.85
N ARG A 962 -19.39 -20.60 26.72
CA ARG A 962 -19.60 -20.76 28.18
C ARG A 962 -20.92 -21.48 28.50
N TRP A 963 -21.93 -21.36 27.64
CA TRP A 963 -23.24 -21.94 27.89
C TRP A 963 -23.25 -23.48 27.87
N GLY A 964 -22.53 -24.08 26.93
CA GLY A 964 -22.56 -25.52 26.65
C GLY A 964 -21.29 -26.28 27.04
N ALA A 965 -20.39 -25.67 27.82
CA ALA A 965 -19.07 -26.23 28.11
C ALA A 965 -18.98 -26.90 29.50
N THR A 966 -18.17 -27.95 29.61
CA THR A 966 -18.04 -28.75 30.86
C THR A 966 -17.37 -28.02 32.01
N ASP A 967 -16.54 -27.02 31.71
CA ASP A 967 -15.92 -26.11 32.68
C ASP A 967 -16.90 -25.11 33.32
N TYR A 968 -18.16 -25.07 32.87
CA TYR A 968 -19.24 -24.24 33.43
C TYR A 968 -20.48 -25.09 33.81
N PRO A 969 -20.40 -25.97 34.83
CA PRO A 969 -21.42 -26.99 35.09
C PRO A 969 -22.83 -26.44 35.34
N LYS A 970 -22.95 -25.25 35.95
CA LYS A 970 -24.25 -24.60 36.17
C LYS A 970 -24.89 -24.11 34.87
N LEU A 971 -24.08 -23.57 33.95
CA LEU A 971 -24.54 -23.12 32.64
C LEU A 971 -24.83 -24.32 31.74
N LEU A 972 -24.00 -25.36 31.77
CA LEU A 972 -24.23 -26.61 31.06
C LEU A 972 -25.53 -27.31 31.51
N ALA A 973 -25.85 -27.30 32.80
CA ALA A 973 -27.14 -27.80 33.29
C ALA A 973 -28.33 -27.01 32.71
N HIS A 974 -28.18 -25.69 32.56
CA HIS A 974 -29.17 -24.85 31.90
C HIS A 974 -29.24 -25.12 30.40
N TRP A 975 -28.12 -25.26 29.69
CA TRP A 975 -28.06 -25.64 28.27
C TRP A 975 -28.83 -26.92 28.02
N ASN A 976 -28.53 -27.97 28.80
CA ASN A 976 -29.21 -29.25 28.72
C ASN A 976 -30.71 -29.06 28.94
N GLN A 977 -31.14 -28.33 29.98
CA GLN A 977 -32.57 -28.07 30.20
C GLN A 977 -33.23 -27.31 29.04
N THR A 978 -32.52 -26.38 28.41
CA THR A 978 -33.05 -25.46 27.39
C THR A 978 -33.22 -26.14 26.02
N PHE A 979 -32.23 -26.94 25.61
CA PHE A 979 -32.17 -27.50 24.26
C PHE A 979 -32.34 -29.02 24.18
N HIS A 980 -32.57 -29.71 25.31
CA HIS A 980 -32.84 -31.15 25.33
C HIS A 980 -33.93 -31.53 24.33
N GLY A 981 -33.64 -32.55 23.53
CA GLY A 981 -34.57 -33.12 22.55
C GLY A 981 -34.46 -32.52 21.15
N TRP A 982 -33.63 -31.50 20.94
CA TRP A 982 -33.28 -30.97 19.62
C TRP A 982 -31.87 -31.34 19.17
N ASN A 983 -31.15 -32.18 19.91
CA ASN A 983 -29.82 -32.63 19.51
C ASN A 983 -28.87 -31.44 19.23
N ALA A 984 -28.86 -30.47 20.15
CA ALA A 984 -28.12 -29.22 19.98
C ALA A 984 -26.65 -29.38 20.37
N ALA A 985 -25.74 -28.99 19.48
CA ALA A 985 -24.30 -29.10 19.68
C ALA A 985 -23.62 -27.74 19.56
N ASN A 986 -22.82 -27.40 20.56
CA ASN A 986 -22.07 -26.14 20.65
C ASN A 986 -20.63 -26.29 20.14
N PHE A 987 -20.29 -25.56 19.09
CA PHE A 987 -18.97 -25.52 18.45
C PHE A 987 -18.25 -24.17 18.65
N ALA A 988 -18.82 -23.28 19.45
CA ALA A 988 -18.22 -22.00 19.77
C ALA A 988 -16.93 -22.15 20.60
N TRP A 989 -15.98 -21.23 20.39
CA TRP A 989 -14.72 -21.23 21.12
C TRP A 989 -14.28 -19.84 21.60
N GLY A 990 -13.56 -19.82 22.72
CA GLY A 990 -13.31 -18.61 23.50
C GLY A 990 -12.16 -17.79 22.93
N GLY A 991 -12.42 -16.49 22.70
CA GLY A 991 -11.45 -15.55 22.14
C GLY A 991 -11.31 -15.66 20.61
N ASP A 992 -12.25 -16.29 19.92
CA ASP A 992 -12.27 -16.26 18.47
C ASP A 992 -12.85 -14.97 17.93
N SER A 993 -12.16 -14.41 16.94
CA SER A 993 -12.75 -13.48 15.99
C SER A 993 -13.48 -14.26 14.89
N THR A 994 -14.19 -13.54 14.03
CA THR A 994 -14.82 -14.11 12.83
C THR A 994 -13.81 -14.83 11.91
N HIS A 995 -12.55 -14.40 11.86
CA HIS A 995 -11.47 -15.04 11.08
C HIS A 995 -11.14 -16.45 11.60
N HIS A 996 -11.02 -16.59 12.92
CA HIS A 996 -10.69 -17.87 13.56
C HIS A 996 -11.82 -18.88 13.40
N ILE A 997 -13.08 -18.43 13.54
CA ILE A 997 -14.27 -19.25 13.28
C ILE A 997 -14.25 -19.76 11.84
N LEU A 998 -14.04 -18.86 10.87
CA LEU A 998 -14.00 -19.21 9.45
C LEU A 998 -12.88 -20.20 9.14
N TRP A 999 -11.71 -20.05 9.76
CA TRP A 999 -10.62 -21.01 9.63
C TRP A 999 -11.03 -22.39 10.12
N ARG A 1000 -11.64 -22.54 11.31
CA ARG A 1000 -12.04 -23.87 11.79
C ARG A 1000 -13.10 -24.51 10.90
N MET A 1001 -14.09 -23.75 10.45
CA MET A 1001 -15.12 -24.22 9.53
C MET A 1001 -14.50 -24.79 8.25
N ARG A 1002 -13.52 -24.08 7.68
CA ARG A 1002 -12.77 -24.50 6.48
C ARG A 1002 -11.76 -25.62 6.75
N ASN A 1003 -11.47 -25.92 8.01
CA ASN A 1003 -10.54 -26.96 8.44
C ASN A 1003 -11.24 -28.11 9.17
N GLY A 1004 -12.42 -28.49 8.67
CA GLY A 1004 -13.08 -29.76 8.95
C GLY A 1004 -14.22 -29.71 9.98
N GLU A 1005 -14.51 -28.56 10.61
CA GLU A 1005 -15.55 -28.46 11.66
C GLU A 1005 -16.97 -28.73 11.13
N LEU A 1006 -17.18 -28.58 9.81
CA LEU A 1006 -18.46 -28.85 9.15
C LEU A 1006 -18.51 -30.21 8.45
N ASP A 1007 -17.40 -30.96 8.40
CA ASP A 1007 -17.31 -32.20 7.65
C ASP A 1007 -18.16 -33.31 8.30
N GLY A 1008 -19.10 -33.87 7.53
CA GLY A 1008 -19.97 -34.96 8.00
C GLY A 1008 -21.11 -34.50 8.91
N VAL A 1009 -21.24 -33.21 9.18
CA VAL A 1009 -22.35 -32.64 9.96
C VAL A 1009 -23.55 -32.41 9.03
N THR A 1010 -24.77 -32.61 9.53
CA THR A 1010 -26.02 -32.41 8.77
C THR A 1010 -27.05 -31.64 9.61
N PRO A 1011 -26.77 -30.37 9.93
CA PRO A 1011 -27.64 -29.59 10.80
C PRO A 1011 -28.97 -29.30 10.10
N LYS A 1012 -30.04 -29.16 10.89
CA LYS A 1012 -31.32 -28.66 10.40
C LYS A 1012 -31.51 -27.17 10.67
N VAL A 1013 -30.79 -26.63 11.66
CA VAL A 1013 -30.72 -25.19 11.96
C VAL A 1013 -29.31 -24.86 12.46
N VAL A 1014 -28.77 -23.71 12.04
CA VAL A 1014 -27.55 -23.13 12.61
C VAL A 1014 -27.92 -21.96 13.51
N CYS A 1015 -27.33 -21.83 14.68
CA CYS A 1015 -27.45 -20.67 15.56
C CYS A 1015 -26.09 -19.95 15.61
N LEU A 1016 -26.05 -18.69 15.19
CA LEU A 1016 -24.81 -17.91 15.06
C LEU A 1016 -24.84 -16.65 15.93
N GLN A 1017 -23.83 -16.49 16.78
CA GLN A 1017 -23.54 -15.26 17.51
C GLN A 1017 -22.00 -15.08 17.59
N ALA A 1018 -21.47 -14.08 16.90
CA ALA A 1018 -20.03 -13.85 16.81
C ALA A 1018 -19.71 -12.35 16.71
N GLY A 1019 -18.42 -12.01 16.68
CA GLY A 1019 -17.92 -10.64 16.46
C GLY A 1019 -17.38 -9.95 17.71
N ALA A 1020 -17.59 -10.49 18.92
CA ALA A 1020 -17.19 -9.79 20.14
C ALA A 1020 -15.67 -9.60 20.24
N ASN A 1021 -14.86 -10.57 19.78
CA ASN A 1021 -13.39 -10.49 19.84
C ASN A 1021 -12.75 -9.80 18.63
N ASN A 1022 -13.53 -9.30 17.68
CA ASN A 1022 -13.05 -8.41 16.62
C ASN A 1022 -13.00 -6.95 17.10
N LEU A 1023 -13.69 -6.63 18.20
CA LEU A 1023 -13.70 -5.28 18.77
C LEU A 1023 -12.62 -5.08 19.85
N PRO A 1024 -12.04 -3.87 19.96
CA PRO A 1024 -10.97 -3.58 20.90
C PRO A 1024 -11.44 -3.73 22.35
N TRP A 1025 -10.53 -4.21 23.21
CA TRP A 1025 -10.85 -4.43 24.62
C TRP A 1025 -11.03 -3.12 25.40
N GLN A 1026 -10.31 -2.07 25.01
CA GLN A 1026 -10.42 -0.70 25.52
C GLN A 1026 -10.31 0.30 24.35
N GLY A 1027 -10.93 1.47 24.47
CA GLY A 1027 -10.89 2.52 23.44
C GLY A 1027 -12.03 2.44 22.41
N PRO A 1028 -12.18 3.47 21.56
CA PRO A 1028 -13.22 3.49 20.53
C PRO A 1028 -12.92 2.47 19.43
N ALA A 1029 -13.97 2.04 18.74
CA ALA A 1029 -13.88 1.31 17.48
C ALA A 1029 -14.30 2.23 16.34
N ASP A 1030 -13.73 2.03 15.17
CA ASP A 1030 -14.02 2.80 13.95
C ASP A 1030 -14.80 1.96 12.92
N SER A 1031 -15.06 2.55 11.75
CA SER A 1031 -15.77 1.89 10.66
C SER A 1031 -15.06 0.64 10.12
N SER A 1032 -13.73 0.51 10.29
CA SER A 1032 -12.99 -0.69 9.88
C SER A 1032 -13.38 -1.90 10.75
N HIS A 1033 -13.57 -1.69 12.05
CA HIS A 1033 -14.04 -2.74 12.96
C HIS A 1033 -15.49 -3.17 12.67
N VAL A 1034 -16.35 -2.21 12.29
CA VAL A 1034 -17.71 -2.51 11.83
C VAL A 1034 -17.65 -3.37 10.57
N ALA A 1035 -16.84 -2.97 9.58
CA ALA A 1035 -16.66 -3.72 8.35
C ALA A 1035 -16.08 -5.12 8.60
N ASP A 1036 -15.12 -5.26 9.51
CA ASP A 1036 -14.49 -6.52 9.89
C ASP A 1036 -15.48 -7.51 10.53
N VAL A 1037 -16.29 -7.03 11.49
CA VAL A 1037 -17.33 -7.88 12.11
C VAL A 1037 -18.39 -8.30 11.10
N VAL A 1038 -18.90 -7.34 10.33
CA VAL A 1038 -19.99 -7.58 9.36
C VAL A 1038 -19.51 -8.48 8.24
N GLY A 1039 -18.35 -8.17 7.63
CA GLY A 1039 -17.73 -8.96 6.57
C GLY A 1039 -17.39 -10.38 7.04
N GLY A 1040 -16.90 -10.52 8.27
CA GLY A 1040 -16.63 -11.83 8.85
C GLY A 1040 -17.88 -12.67 9.10
N ILE A 1041 -18.96 -12.08 9.60
CA ILE A 1041 -20.24 -12.78 9.78
C ILE A 1041 -20.85 -13.14 8.41
N GLN A 1042 -20.75 -12.26 7.40
CA GLN A 1042 -21.14 -12.58 6.02
C GLN A 1042 -20.35 -13.77 5.47
N ALA A 1043 -19.03 -13.82 5.68
CA ALA A 1043 -18.19 -14.92 5.24
C ALA A 1043 -18.53 -16.25 5.95
N ILE A 1044 -18.82 -16.21 7.25
CA ILE A 1044 -19.29 -17.37 8.02
C ILE A 1044 -20.64 -17.87 7.49
N ILE A 1045 -21.60 -16.96 7.23
CA ILE A 1045 -22.89 -17.29 6.63
C ILE A 1045 -22.69 -17.90 5.25
N ALA A 1046 -21.80 -17.34 4.43
CA ALA A 1046 -21.49 -17.87 3.09
C ALA A 1046 -20.88 -19.27 3.16
N GLU A 1047 -19.97 -19.55 4.11
CA GLU A 1047 -19.42 -20.90 4.31
C GLU A 1047 -20.54 -21.88 4.72
N PHE A 1048 -21.42 -21.52 5.66
CA PHE A 1048 -22.57 -22.35 6.01
C PHE A 1048 -23.50 -22.58 4.81
N ARG A 1049 -23.82 -21.53 4.04
CA ARG A 1049 -24.66 -21.65 2.83
C ARG A 1049 -24.01 -22.52 1.76
N SER A 1050 -22.68 -22.51 1.65
CA SER A 1050 -21.96 -23.37 0.69
C SER A 1050 -22.11 -24.86 1.01
N ARG A 1051 -22.16 -25.21 2.30
CA ARG A 1051 -22.32 -26.61 2.77
C ARG A 1051 -23.78 -27.01 2.92
N PHE A 1052 -24.60 -26.08 3.39
CA PHE A 1052 -25.98 -26.28 3.82
C PHE A 1052 -26.88 -25.16 3.23
N PRO A 1053 -27.12 -25.18 1.91
CA PRO A 1053 -27.76 -24.06 1.21
C PRO A 1053 -29.16 -23.73 1.73
N ASP A 1054 -29.91 -24.74 2.19
CA ASP A 1054 -31.31 -24.60 2.60
C ASP A 1054 -31.51 -24.56 4.12
N VAL A 1055 -30.44 -24.71 4.92
CA VAL A 1055 -30.56 -24.78 6.38
C VAL A 1055 -30.81 -23.39 6.97
N PRO A 1056 -31.90 -23.16 7.73
CA PRO A 1056 -32.15 -21.88 8.38
C PRO A 1056 -31.03 -21.48 9.34
N ILE A 1057 -30.72 -20.18 9.40
CA ILE A 1057 -29.75 -19.62 10.34
C ILE A 1057 -30.49 -18.73 11.33
N VAL A 1058 -30.34 -18.99 12.61
CA VAL A 1058 -30.77 -18.09 13.69
C VAL A 1058 -29.60 -17.16 13.99
N LEU A 1059 -29.65 -15.93 13.46
CA LEU A 1059 -28.61 -14.93 13.65
C LEU A 1059 -28.96 -14.07 14.87
N THR A 1060 -28.12 -14.11 15.89
CA THR A 1060 -28.31 -13.30 17.10
C THR A 1060 -27.51 -12.01 16.99
N ALA A 1061 -28.12 -10.89 17.39
CA ALA A 1061 -27.45 -9.62 17.59
C ALA A 1061 -26.22 -9.77 18.49
N MET A 1062 -25.20 -8.97 18.22
CA MET A 1062 -24.08 -8.80 19.13
C MET A 1062 -24.59 -8.10 20.40
N PHE A 1063 -24.27 -8.67 21.56
CA PHE A 1063 -24.73 -8.15 22.84
C PHE A 1063 -23.98 -6.86 23.26
N PRO A 1064 -24.61 -6.00 24.08
CA PRO A 1064 -23.94 -4.84 24.67
C PRO A 1064 -22.72 -5.25 25.50
N ARG A 1065 -21.78 -4.32 25.68
CA ARG A 1065 -20.51 -4.55 26.37
C ARG A 1065 -20.18 -3.39 27.31
N ASP A 1066 -20.29 -3.62 28.61
CA ASP A 1066 -20.14 -2.56 29.62
C ASP A 1066 -18.68 -2.28 30.01
N GLN A 1067 -17.79 -3.24 29.78
CA GLN A 1067 -16.37 -3.06 30.08
C GLN A 1067 -15.68 -2.04 29.16
N ASN A 1068 -16.31 -1.70 28.03
CA ASN A 1068 -15.86 -0.65 27.13
C ASN A 1068 -17.06 0.14 26.60
N ALA A 1069 -17.43 1.20 27.32
CA ALA A 1069 -18.57 2.05 26.99
C ALA A 1069 -18.46 2.73 25.60
N ALA A 1070 -17.24 2.88 25.06
CA ALA A 1070 -17.02 3.49 23.74
C ALA A 1070 -17.55 2.62 22.58
N LEU A 1071 -17.87 1.34 22.82
CA LEU A 1071 -18.37 0.43 21.79
C LEU A 1071 -19.89 0.49 21.59
N ALA A 1072 -20.63 1.23 22.41
CA ALA A 1072 -22.10 1.20 22.37
C ALA A 1072 -22.67 1.54 20.98
N GLU A 1073 -22.19 2.64 20.38
CA GLU A 1073 -22.60 3.08 19.05
C GLU A 1073 -22.14 2.10 17.96
N THR A 1074 -20.90 1.60 18.03
CA THR A 1074 -20.36 0.61 17.10
C THR A 1074 -21.16 -0.70 17.12
N ILE A 1075 -21.54 -1.18 18.31
CA ILE A 1075 -22.34 -2.41 18.46
C ILE A 1075 -23.75 -2.19 17.90
N GLU A 1076 -24.34 -1.01 18.09
CA GLU A 1076 -25.62 -0.65 17.49
C GLU A 1076 -25.54 -0.64 15.95
N GLU A 1077 -24.47 -0.04 15.40
CA GLU A 1077 -24.22 0.01 13.96
C GLU A 1077 -24.02 -1.40 13.36
N ILE A 1078 -23.20 -2.24 13.99
CA ILE A 1078 -23.02 -3.64 13.57
C ILE A 1078 -24.37 -4.36 13.58
N ASN A 1079 -25.16 -4.21 14.65
CA ASN A 1079 -26.46 -4.86 14.74
C ASN A 1079 -27.46 -4.37 13.69
N LYS A 1080 -27.36 -3.11 13.26
CA LYS A 1080 -28.14 -2.57 12.13
C LYS A 1080 -27.76 -3.30 10.84
N HIS A 1081 -26.47 -3.49 10.57
CA HIS A 1081 -26.00 -4.26 9.41
C HIS A 1081 -26.41 -5.74 9.49
N LEU A 1082 -26.25 -6.39 10.64
CA LEU A 1082 -26.65 -7.79 10.81
C LEU A 1082 -28.17 -7.99 10.67
N LYS A 1083 -28.97 -7.03 11.13
CA LYS A 1083 -30.42 -7.02 10.88
C LYS A 1083 -30.70 -6.89 9.38
N ALA A 1084 -30.03 -5.99 8.67
CA ALA A 1084 -30.18 -5.87 7.22
C ALA A 1084 -29.79 -7.17 6.48
N LEU A 1085 -28.73 -7.86 6.91
CA LEU A 1085 -28.37 -9.18 6.37
C LEU A 1085 -29.50 -10.20 6.55
N SER A 1086 -30.15 -10.20 7.72
CA SER A 1086 -31.27 -11.10 7.98
C SER A 1086 -32.51 -10.78 7.15
N GLU A 1087 -32.73 -9.51 6.80
CA GLU A 1087 -33.83 -9.07 5.95
C GLU A 1087 -33.59 -9.42 4.48
N ALA A 1088 -32.33 -9.55 4.07
CA ALA A 1088 -31.92 -9.91 2.71
C ALA A 1088 -32.02 -11.42 2.40
N ASP A 1089 -31.98 -12.29 3.42
CA ASP A 1089 -32.16 -13.74 3.28
C ASP A 1089 -33.27 -14.23 4.22
N GLU A 1090 -34.44 -14.54 3.68
CA GLU A 1090 -35.63 -14.97 4.44
C GLU A 1090 -35.42 -16.24 5.29
N ARG A 1091 -34.35 -16.99 5.01
CA ARG A 1091 -33.92 -18.18 5.80
C ARG A 1091 -33.10 -17.79 7.03
N ILE A 1092 -32.80 -16.51 7.23
CA ILE A 1092 -32.13 -16.00 8.41
C ILE A 1092 -33.18 -15.45 9.39
N HIS A 1093 -33.26 -16.07 10.56
CA HIS A 1093 -34.14 -15.67 11.65
C HIS A 1093 -33.37 -14.79 12.64
N TRP A 1094 -33.63 -13.48 12.58
CA TRP A 1094 -33.00 -12.50 13.46
C TRP A 1094 -33.52 -12.57 14.89
N ILE A 1095 -32.60 -12.55 15.86
CA ILE A 1095 -32.89 -12.42 17.28
C ILE A 1095 -32.11 -11.23 17.84
N ASN A 1096 -32.81 -10.28 18.45
CA ASN A 1096 -32.19 -9.22 19.23
C ASN A 1096 -32.91 -9.10 20.57
N ILE A 1097 -32.19 -9.40 21.66
CA ILE A 1097 -32.70 -9.34 23.04
C ILE A 1097 -32.05 -8.21 23.84
N ASN A 1098 -31.25 -7.34 23.22
CA ASN A 1098 -30.39 -6.39 23.92
C ASN A 1098 -31.17 -5.51 24.91
N GLN A 1099 -32.37 -5.07 24.53
CA GLN A 1099 -33.26 -4.26 25.37
C GLN A 1099 -33.75 -4.97 26.65
N GLN A 1100 -33.69 -6.30 26.70
CA GLN A 1100 -34.04 -7.09 27.89
C GLN A 1100 -32.81 -7.36 28.79
N LEU A 1101 -31.60 -7.12 28.27
CA LEU A 1101 -30.35 -7.36 28.99
C LEU A 1101 -29.88 -6.15 29.76
N VAL A 1102 -30.38 -4.96 29.41
CA VAL A 1102 -29.88 -3.66 29.90
C VAL A 1102 -30.88 -2.94 30.80
N ASP A 1103 -30.37 -2.00 31.60
CA ASP A 1103 -31.16 -1.02 32.36
C ASP A 1103 -31.56 0.19 31.49
N SER A 1104 -32.16 1.21 32.11
CA SER A 1104 -32.59 2.44 31.42
C SER A 1104 -31.45 3.26 30.82
N ASP A 1105 -30.22 3.04 31.28
CA ASP A 1105 -29.02 3.74 30.80
C ASP A 1105 -28.26 2.92 29.75
N GLY A 1106 -28.83 1.78 29.32
CA GLY A 1106 -28.23 0.91 28.31
C GLY A 1106 -27.11 0.01 28.84
N ARG A 1107 -26.91 -0.07 30.16
CA ARG A 1107 -25.90 -0.94 30.80
C ARG A 1107 -26.47 -2.30 31.13
N LEU A 1108 -25.66 -3.34 31.01
CA LEU A 1108 -26.06 -4.70 31.35
C LEU A 1108 -26.50 -4.81 32.82
N LEU A 1109 -27.65 -5.44 33.04
CA LEU A 1109 -28.15 -5.69 34.39
C LEU A 1109 -27.15 -6.56 35.17
N PRO A 1110 -26.80 -6.24 36.43
CA PRO A 1110 -25.82 -7.01 37.20
C PRO A 1110 -26.13 -8.50 37.37
N ALA A 1111 -27.42 -8.87 37.32
CA ALA A 1111 -27.86 -10.27 37.36
C ALA A 1111 -27.72 -10.99 36.01
N VAL A 1112 -27.60 -10.25 34.92
CA VAL A 1112 -27.47 -10.73 33.53
C VAL A 1112 -26.01 -10.87 33.11
N SER A 1113 -25.12 -10.01 33.59
CA SER A 1113 -23.67 -10.14 33.40
C SER A 1113 -22.92 -9.56 34.58
N SER A 1114 -21.96 -10.32 35.14
CA SER A 1114 -21.10 -9.83 36.22
C SER A 1114 -19.78 -9.22 35.74
N ASP A 1115 -19.34 -9.57 34.53
CA ASP A 1115 -18.07 -9.11 33.95
C ASP A 1115 -18.26 -8.10 32.80
N GLY A 1116 -19.50 -7.72 32.53
CA GLY A 1116 -19.86 -6.75 31.49
C GLY A 1116 -19.78 -7.30 30.06
N ILE A 1117 -19.49 -8.58 29.86
CA ILE A 1117 -19.39 -9.23 28.54
C ILE A 1117 -20.21 -10.51 28.49
N HIS A 1118 -19.94 -11.44 29.41
CA HIS A 1118 -20.49 -12.78 29.38
C HIS A 1118 -21.79 -12.85 30.15
N LEU A 1119 -22.75 -13.57 29.61
CA LEU A 1119 -24.04 -13.76 30.25
C LEU A 1119 -23.94 -14.69 31.46
N GLU A 1120 -24.77 -14.41 32.44
CA GLU A 1120 -25.10 -15.26 33.57
C GLU A 1120 -26.41 -16.01 33.30
N LYS A 1121 -26.78 -16.93 34.19
CA LYS A 1121 -27.99 -17.77 34.01
C LYS A 1121 -29.26 -16.99 33.63
N PRO A 1122 -29.60 -15.82 34.24
CA PRO A 1122 -30.75 -15.03 33.81
C PRO A 1122 -30.66 -14.51 32.37
N GLY A 1123 -29.47 -14.08 31.92
CA GLY A 1123 -29.25 -13.66 30.54
C GLY A 1123 -29.41 -14.81 29.55
N TYR A 1124 -28.83 -15.97 29.85
CA TYR A 1124 -28.99 -17.18 29.04
C TYR A 1124 -30.43 -17.70 29.01
N GLN A 1125 -31.22 -17.48 30.07
CA GLN A 1125 -32.65 -17.82 30.07
C GLN A 1125 -33.40 -16.98 29.02
N LEU A 1126 -33.18 -15.66 29.00
CA LEU A 1126 -33.79 -14.75 28.01
C LEU A 1126 -33.39 -15.12 26.57
N TRP A 1127 -32.09 -15.36 26.35
CA TRP A 1127 -31.60 -15.77 25.04
C TRP A 1127 -32.12 -17.14 24.61
N GLY A 1128 -32.15 -18.10 25.54
CA GLY A 1128 -32.73 -19.41 25.34
C GLY A 1128 -34.19 -19.34 24.95
N ASP A 1129 -35.02 -18.60 25.66
CA ASP A 1129 -36.44 -18.49 25.34
C ASP A 1129 -36.68 -17.90 23.93
N ALA A 1130 -35.88 -16.93 23.52
CA ALA A 1130 -35.92 -16.37 22.16
C ALA A 1130 -35.55 -17.42 21.09
N ILE A 1131 -34.44 -18.15 21.28
CA ILE A 1131 -34.03 -19.19 20.34
C ILE A 1131 -35.04 -20.34 20.31
N ARG A 1132 -35.54 -20.79 21.47
CA ARG A 1132 -36.52 -21.89 21.58
C ARG A 1132 -37.81 -21.60 20.83
N SER A 1133 -38.27 -20.35 20.84
CA SER A 1133 -39.43 -19.90 20.07
C SER A 1133 -39.22 -20.13 18.56
N VAL A 1134 -38.03 -19.79 18.06
CA VAL A 1134 -37.64 -19.97 16.66
C VAL A 1134 -37.45 -21.46 16.33
N LEU A 1135 -36.72 -22.21 17.16
CA LEU A 1135 -36.51 -23.65 16.97
C LEU A 1135 -37.81 -24.44 16.99
N THR A 1136 -38.75 -24.11 17.88
CA THR A 1136 -40.08 -24.76 17.91
C THR A 1136 -40.84 -24.53 16.61
N ARG A 1137 -40.69 -23.36 15.99
CA ARG A 1137 -41.32 -23.04 14.70
C ARG A 1137 -40.68 -23.80 13.54
N ILE A 1138 -39.36 -23.95 13.56
CA ILE A 1138 -38.61 -24.58 12.45
C ILE A 1138 -38.61 -26.12 12.56
N LEU A 1139 -38.37 -26.65 13.76
CA LEU A 1139 -38.15 -28.08 14.02
C LEU A 1139 -39.34 -28.78 14.69
N GLY A 1140 -40.30 -28.03 15.22
CA GLY A 1140 -41.36 -28.56 16.07
C GLY A 1140 -40.94 -28.75 17.53
N PRO A 1141 -41.80 -29.34 18.37
CA PRO A 1141 -41.50 -29.56 19.79
C PRO A 1141 -40.29 -30.50 19.99
N PRO A 1142 -39.50 -30.32 21.06
CA PRO A 1142 -38.33 -31.17 21.32
C PRO A 1142 -38.74 -32.63 21.58
N ALA A 1143 -37.87 -33.55 21.17
CA ALA A 1143 -38.04 -34.98 21.45
C ALA A 1143 -37.82 -35.30 22.93
N GLN A 1144 -38.35 -36.45 23.38
CA GLN A 1144 -38.12 -36.93 24.75
C GLN A 1144 -36.67 -37.40 24.98
N VAL A 1145 -36.01 -37.85 23.91
CA VAL A 1145 -34.63 -38.37 23.93
C VAL A 1145 -33.74 -37.41 23.18
N ASP A 1146 -32.57 -37.13 23.76
CA ASP A 1146 -31.51 -36.33 23.14
C ASP A 1146 -30.34 -37.25 22.75
N HIS A 1147 -29.82 -37.04 21.54
CA HIS A 1147 -28.72 -37.76 20.92
C HIS A 1147 -27.55 -36.82 20.56
N ALA A 1148 -27.51 -35.60 21.10
CA ALA A 1148 -26.41 -34.65 20.90
C ALA A 1148 -25.05 -35.27 21.26
N PRO A 1149 -23.97 -34.89 20.57
CA PRO A 1149 -22.63 -35.23 21.01
C PRO A 1149 -22.34 -34.70 22.43
N PRO A 1150 -21.42 -35.33 23.17
CA PRO A 1150 -21.03 -34.85 24.49
C PRO A 1150 -20.48 -33.41 24.44
N PRO A 1151 -20.69 -32.61 25.49
CA PRO A 1151 -20.11 -31.26 25.60
C PRO A 1151 -18.58 -31.33 25.72
N THR A 1152 -17.92 -30.27 25.27
CA THR A 1152 -16.46 -30.09 25.34
C THR A 1152 -16.10 -29.12 26.46
N GLY A 1153 -14.87 -29.19 26.97
CA GLY A 1153 -14.37 -28.34 28.05
C GLY A 1153 -13.27 -27.40 27.60
N ASN A 1154 -12.53 -26.84 28.56
CA ASN A 1154 -11.25 -26.18 28.27
C ASN A 1154 -10.15 -27.25 28.26
N PRO A 1155 -9.43 -27.50 27.14
CA PRO A 1155 -8.33 -28.47 27.10
C PRO A 1155 -7.18 -28.15 28.06
N GLY A 1156 -7.04 -26.89 28.47
CA GLY A 1156 -6.01 -26.43 29.41
C GLY A 1156 -6.40 -26.48 30.89
N LEU A 1157 -7.58 -27.00 31.25
CA LEU A 1157 -8.05 -27.12 32.65
C LEU A 1157 -8.08 -28.56 33.15
#